data_AF-A0A7W0V8L9-F1
#
_entry.id   AF-A0A7W0V8L9-F1
#
_cell.length_a   1.000
_cell.length_b   1.000
_cell.length_c   1.000
_cell.angle_alpha   90.00
_cell.angle_beta   90.00
_cell.angle_gamma   90.00
#
_symmetry.space_group_name_H-M   'P 1'
#
loop_
_entity.id
_entity.type
_entity.pdbx_description
1 polymer ?
#
loop_
_entity_poly.entity_id
_entity_poly.type
_entity_poly.pdbx_seq_one_letter_code
_entity_poly.pdbx_strand_id
1 'polypeptide(L)'
;MALVVVSAGLGLAVPRSAHAQVTDGVTCPVSPPACTPSTTGCCTRDFVGSSSQKAIVIPMDRCHQNPTRPGDVVATTTSAPTWCSNPVANGDGMNRAYGLVYRLMQYGVPVYWVVNPTKAPGQNTSVSDTWTEKDVDFWILSNGANPPSSGSPLPAIPALQSAPVRKLTSAASSPFTLSGTAGSYSMGAFPVRGGAFVIAAADRPAFDAFWATRIGSGRNCGTSGLDCLDFRAVTMWEVNETAHFSWQDFTKAKVSGAYVKNDNQLPVSMKVDYAPPRIALIDGNLLKNWLATANLDDTESGACVNGTFTYRNTVACVMSEANVQADLLKATHADGGSFTWAWFDIGASSSCATTLTKIKEFATAVPGIYSAGNIMFASSGIKLAEECAAQKGTLGLAGTGLSLNTSGINETATKTLIFRYPTNLFSQYGDLPPDFAAGSPASFDRVSGSTDLYSSTFLTAPNTLRRLLTAERNSSVNCTNHKDTGTNGATSPAGCDDTGTSTSADITDLYVYGRYLNDVDNGIAFYSPGNNITPGGQQAQLKLVLSAILATPTLRKEQAPIKREISRSNPITAAIGGEAAIVQGSFEYTYVTYPDPISTLAYPANLKQYPVPRTVSGVYNTADVDAFTFPAQRGHMRARKASTITTTANAFDASPTNVLFDAATAIPPATLTGCTLDFKGTCRSVWTTTTAPTSGRTSKPARVMLKTADTTNRATLKALVLPNDTTSTFTDAHYDTVISRVLAGVDDGSGTFSPGLGGVDRSTVAVIPASTVARPAAPFTGQRPTVAYFGATDGMLHAVCASVDATKGCDVLGRELWAYVPRSNLKNLRYNTARVDGSPRVLDVRGNWNNNGIYFWKTVLIFQTGTGSSSSADATPAVIALDVTNPQDPQVLWERTSSSTPGTYDLGVGLTIASGAATIGTTTKNVTILVTNNGGTAGSALVVTAVNTDDGTDLWGVSNNPDGIPANQDTRFAYKYTTEAGHTAANGLPPPSGVPGGATSVDKSLVGLNGFMTDIVVTDLYGSVWVLDPATGRSRYTTNATITGADIPMFQFSTDFHPIGAKAALYGFGSTQYVVFTDGGYVDTTGTVTWGCVMVALQCTYPTQHYLMAVSLAYPVTSTTRLNESSGSTYIPIKVPLGSGERGWSQAYVVNDQIFVTTETSDVNLGTYGTNATSTGKMYNVA
;
A
#
# COMPACT_ATOMS: atom_id res chain seq x y z
N MET A 1 -8.69 -39.46 -32.19
CA MET A 1 -8.30 -39.67 -30.79
C MET A 1 -8.50 -38.34 -30.07
N ALA A 2 -9.64 -38.18 -29.42
CA ALA A 2 -10.00 -36.94 -28.71
C ALA A 2 -9.58 -37.10 -27.25
N LEU A 3 -8.56 -36.34 -26.82
CA LEU A 3 -8.16 -36.24 -25.43
C LEU A 3 -8.81 -34.98 -24.84
N VAL A 4 -9.89 -35.19 -24.10
CA VAL A 4 -10.53 -34.18 -23.26
C VAL A 4 -9.74 -34.10 -21.96
N VAL A 5 -9.00 -33.02 -21.76
CA VAL A 5 -8.40 -32.68 -20.45
C VAL A 5 -9.37 -31.77 -19.72
N VAL A 6 -10.06 -32.33 -18.73
CA VAL A 6 -10.86 -31.56 -17.76
C VAL A 6 -9.91 -31.03 -16.69
N SER A 7 -9.50 -29.77 -16.82
CA SER A 7 -8.77 -29.05 -15.78
C SER A 7 -9.74 -28.61 -14.69
N ALA A 8 -9.96 -29.44 -13.67
CA ALA A 8 -10.62 -29.03 -12.44
C ALA A 8 -9.67 -28.11 -11.66
N GLY A 9 -9.79 -26.80 -11.88
CA GLY A 9 -9.11 -25.78 -11.10
C GLY A 9 -9.71 -25.69 -9.69
N LEU A 10 -9.24 -26.54 -8.78
CA LEU A 10 -9.36 -26.31 -7.35
C LEU A 10 -8.39 -25.17 -6.99
N GLY A 11 -8.86 -23.94 -7.16
CA GLY A 11 -8.21 -22.78 -6.56
C GLY A 11 -8.26 -22.93 -5.05
N LEU A 12 -7.17 -23.38 -4.44
CA LEU A 12 -6.92 -23.20 -3.02
C LEU A 12 -6.81 -21.69 -2.79
N ALA A 13 -7.95 -21.06 -2.48
CA ALA A 13 -8.00 -19.70 -2.00
C ALA A 13 -7.20 -19.66 -0.70
N VAL A 14 -5.95 -19.18 -0.78
CA VAL A 14 -5.18 -18.82 0.42
C VAL A 14 -6.03 -17.75 1.14
N PRO A 15 -6.41 -17.95 2.41
CA PRO A 15 -7.22 -16.98 3.13
C PRO A 15 -6.50 -15.62 3.09
N ARG A 16 -7.15 -14.61 2.51
CA ARG A 16 -6.66 -13.23 2.53
C ARG A 16 -6.43 -12.82 3.98
N SER A 17 -5.32 -12.15 4.25
CA SER A 17 -5.09 -11.51 5.54
C SER A 17 -6.25 -10.54 5.82
N ALA A 18 -7.01 -10.82 6.87
CA ALA A 18 -8.16 -10.00 7.23
C ALA A 18 -7.69 -8.63 7.74
N HIS A 19 -8.23 -7.55 7.16
CA HIS A 19 -7.96 -6.18 7.59
C HIS A 19 -9.22 -5.65 8.27
N ALA A 20 -9.18 -5.42 9.58
CA ALA A 20 -10.29 -4.77 10.27
C ALA A 20 -10.39 -3.29 9.86
N GLN A 21 -11.60 -2.75 9.67
CA GLN A 21 -11.81 -1.31 9.59
C GLN A 21 -11.41 -0.64 10.93
N VAL A 22 -10.59 0.41 10.85
CA VAL A 22 -10.03 1.13 12.01
C VAL A 22 -10.85 2.39 12.37
N THR A 23 -11.89 2.72 11.59
CA THR A 23 -12.68 3.95 11.78
C THR A 23 -13.71 3.78 12.89
N ASP A 24 -13.51 4.50 14.00
CA ASP A 24 -14.49 4.64 15.08
C ASP A 24 -15.71 5.41 14.56
N GLY A 25 -16.92 4.91 14.89
CA GLY A 25 -18.19 5.54 14.53
C GLY A 25 -18.36 6.95 15.09
N VAL A 26 -17.63 7.29 16.15
CA VAL A 26 -17.52 8.64 16.73
C VAL A 26 -16.54 9.53 15.95
N THR A 27 -15.55 8.93 15.27
CA THR A 27 -14.56 9.66 14.42
C THR A 27 -14.97 9.80 12.97
N CYS A 28 -16.09 9.18 12.58
CA CYS A 28 -16.62 9.32 11.24
C CYS A 28 -16.88 10.79 10.92
N PRO A 29 -16.30 11.33 9.83
CA PRO A 29 -16.54 12.71 9.46
C PRO A 29 -18.03 12.90 9.21
N VAL A 30 -18.52 14.11 9.47
CA VAL A 30 -19.94 14.49 9.38
C VAL A 30 -20.55 14.19 8.01
N SER A 31 -19.72 14.02 6.98
CA SER A 31 -20.09 13.57 5.63
C SER A 31 -19.17 12.42 5.20
N PRO A 32 -19.46 11.16 5.59
CA PRO A 32 -18.52 10.06 5.43
C PRO A 32 -18.56 9.41 4.03
N PRO A 33 -17.43 8.88 3.54
CA PRO A 33 -17.38 8.14 2.27
C PRO A 33 -18.20 6.83 2.37
N ALA A 34 -18.85 6.47 1.26
CA ALA A 34 -19.71 5.29 1.16
C ALA A 34 -18.88 3.98 1.11
N CYS A 35 -19.37 2.94 1.78
CA CYS A 35 -18.73 1.63 1.79
C CYS A 35 -19.00 0.85 0.50
N THR A 36 -17.91 0.48 -0.17
CA THR A 36 -17.91 -0.49 -1.28
C THR A 36 -17.21 -1.79 -0.82
N PRO A 37 -17.34 -2.91 -1.56
CA PRO A 37 -16.61 -4.14 -1.25
C PRO A 37 -15.07 -4.00 -1.21
N SER A 38 -14.51 -2.97 -1.85
CA SER A 38 -13.05 -2.73 -1.94
C SER A 38 -12.54 -1.58 -1.06
N THR A 39 -13.41 -0.74 -0.48
CA THR A 39 -13.00 0.42 0.32
C THR A 39 -12.93 0.08 1.82
N THR A 40 -11.74 0.10 2.41
CA THR A 40 -11.54 0.09 3.87
C THR A 40 -11.67 1.53 4.42
N GLY A 41 -12.22 1.71 5.63
CA GLY A 41 -12.28 3.01 6.31
C GLY A 41 -13.51 3.92 6.06
N CYS A 42 -14.55 3.42 5.37
CA CYS A 42 -15.83 4.10 5.14
C CYS A 42 -16.78 4.02 6.36
N CYS A 43 -17.77 4.92 6.47
CA CYS A 43 -18.69 4.93 7.64
C CYS A 43 -20.18 4.82 7.32
N THR A 44 -20.60 4.94 6.06
CA THR A 44 -22.01 4.77 5.69
C THR A 44 -22.12 3.76 4.56
N ARG A 45 -23.15 2.93 4.60
CA ARG A 45 -23.46 1.98 3.53
C ARG A 45 -24.94 1.97 3.27
N ASP A 46 -25.29 2.00 2.00
CA ASP A 46 -26.62 1.62 1.57
C ASP A 46 -26.65 0.10 1.34
N PHE A 47 -27.66 -0.56 1.92
CA PHE A 47 -27.80 -2.02 1.89
C PHE A 47 -28.88 -2.46 0.90
N VAL A 48 -29.17 -1.64 -0.12
CA VAL A 48 -30.19 -1.96 -1.12
C VAL A 48 -29.94 -3.35 -1.72
N GLY A 49 -31.00 -4.17 -1.74
CA GLY A 49 -30.99 -5.44 -2.45
C GLY A 49 -30.98 -5.23 -3.97
N SER A 50 -30.45 -6.21 -4.70
CA SER A 50 -30.82 -6.41 -6.10
C SER A 50 -32.04 -7.33 -6.19
N SER A 51 -32.62 -7.45 -7.38
CA SER A 51 -33.73 -8.38 -7.63
C SER A 51 -33.36 -9.85 -7.40
N SER A 52 -32.08 -10.20 -7.51
CA SER A 52 -31.58 -11.56 -7.32
C SER A 52 -31.02 -11.83 -5.92
N GLN A 53 -30.53 -10.80 -5.21
CA GLN A 53 -29.88 -10.94 -3.92
C GLN A 53 -30.29 -9.80 -2.98
N LYS A 54 -30.85 -10.15 -1.84
CA LYS A 54 -31.37 -9.18 -0.87
C LYS A 54 -30.56 -9.21 0.41
N ALA A 55 -30.34 -8.02 0.98
CA ALA A 55 -29.67 -7.88 2.26
C ALA A 55 -30.50 -8.55 3.38
N ILE A 56 -29.82 -9.04 4.41
CA ILE A 56 -30.44 -9.65 5.58
C ILE A 56 -30.13 -8.78 6.80
N VAL A 57 -31.14 -8.53 7.61
CA VAL A 57 -31.07 -7.77 8.86
C VAL A 57 -31.38 -8.72 10.00
N ILE A 58 -30.47 -8.72 10.97
CA ILE A 58 -30.53 -9.46 12.23
C ILE A 58 -30.68 -8.39 13.33
N PRO A 59 -31.92 -8.02 13.68
CA PRO A 59 -32.16 -6.96 14.67
C PRO A 59 -31.72 -7.41 16.06
N MET A 60 -31.09 -6.52 16.82
CA MET A 60 -30.56 -6.83 18.16
C MET A 60 -31.49 -6.38 19.28
N ASP A 61 -32.77 -6.17 18.99
CA ASP A 61 -33.78 -5.80 20.00
C ASP A 61 -34.77 -6.92 20.30
N ARG A 62 -35.34 -6.85 21.50
CA ARG A 62 -36.33 -7.81 22.00
C ARG A 62 -37.68 -7.75 21.27
N CYS A 63 -37.96 -6.68 20.54
CA CYS A 63 -39.24 -6.52 19.84
C CYS A 63 -39.26 -7.38 18.58
N HIS A 64 -38.11 -7.56 17.94
CA HIS A 64 -38.00 -8.35 16.70
C HIS A 64 -37.39 -9.73 16.87
N GLN A 65 -36.73 -10.01 18.00
CA GLN A 65 -36.28 -11.37 18.35
C GLN A 65 -37.39 -12.13 19.10
N ASN A 66 -37.99 -13.13 18.45
CA ASN A 66 -39.11 -13.89 19.01
C ASN A 66 -38.71 -14.70 20.27
N PRO A 67 -39.44 -14.57 21.40
CA PRO A 67 -39.08 -15.24 22.67
C PRO A 67 -39.48 -16.72 22.81
N THR A 68 -40.14 -17.36 21.83
CA THR A 68 -40.70 -18.72 22.00
C THR A 68 -40.07 -19.79 21.11
N ARG A 69 -39.87 -20.98 21.67
CA ARG A 69 -39.31 -22.16 20.98
C ARG A 69 -40.20 -22.55 19.78
N PRO A 70 -39.63 -23.15 18.72
CA PRO A 70 -40.41 -23.70 17.62
C PRO A 70 -41.35 -24.80 18.14
N GLY A 71 -42.65 -24.49 18.28
CA GLY A 71 -43.67 -25.38 18.83
C GLY A 71 -44.76 -24.66 19.63
N ASP A 72 -44.47 -23.48 20.18
CA ASP A 72 -45.49 -22.66 20.84
C ASP A 72 -46.27 -21.84 19.80
N VAL A 73 -47.60 -21.95 19.83
CA VAL A 73 -48.52 -21.29 18.90
C VAL A 73 -48.42 -19.77 19.10
N VAL A 74 -47.97 -19.06 18.06
CA VAL A 74 -48.02 -17.60 17.95
C VAL A 74 -49.45 -17.16 18.24
N ALA A 75 -49.65 -16.22 19.17
CA ALA A 75 -50.97 -15.62 19.37
C ALA A 75 -51.46 -14.98 18.05
N THR A 76 -52.41 -15.63 17.40
CA THR A 76 -52.94 -15.33 16.06
C THR A 76 -53.91 -14.16 16.02
N THR A 77 -53.83 -13.20 16.95
CA THR A 77 -54.70 -12.03 16.87
C THR A 77 -54.23 -11.13 15.73
N THR A 78 -55.11 -10.94 14.76
CA THR A 78 -54.94 -10.23 13.47
C THR A 78 -54.71 -8.72 13.57
N SER A 79 -54.59 -8.18 14.77
CA SER A 79 -54.02 -6.86 15.04
C SER A 79 -52.50 -7.02 15.14
N ALA A 80 -51.75 -6.42 14.21
CA ALA A 80 -50.30 -6.27 14.34
C ALA A 80 -49.97 -5.83 15.78
N PRO A 81 -48.95 -6.42 16.44
CA PRO A 81 -48.69 -6.17 17.85
C PRO A 81 -48.60 -4.67 18.10
N THR A 82 -49.39 -4.19 19.07
CA THR A 82 -49.11 -2.96 19.82
C THR A 82 -47.63 -2.99 20.14
N TRP A 83 -46.91 -2.16 19.39
CA TRP A 83 -45.52 -2.32 18.99
C TRP A 83 -44.61 -2.41 20.25
N CYS A 84 -44.37 -3.63 20.71
CA CYS A 84 -43.50 -3.95 21.84
C CYS A 84 -44.02 -3.54 23.25
N SER A 85 -45.33 -3.65 23.52
CA SER A 85 -45.85 -3.49 24.87
C SER A 85 -45.52 -4.73 25.72
N ASN A 86 -44.34 -4.74 26.35
CA ASN A 86 -43.85 -5.71 27.34
C ASN A 86 -43.43 -7.11 26.80
N PRO A 87 -42.20 -7.28 26.29
CA PRO A 87 -41.69 -8.59 25.92
C PRO A 87 -41.49 -9.48 27.16
N VAL A 88 -42.24 -10.58 27.24
CA VAL A 88 -42.02 -11.64 28.24
C VAL A 88 -40.57 -12.14 28.20
N ALA A 89 -39.99 -12.38 29.39
CA ALA A 89 -38.57 -12.29 29.74
C ALA A 89 -37.53 -13.19 29.02
N ASN A 90 -37.88 -13.98 28.01
CA ASN A 90 -36.96 -14.95 27.38
C ASN A 90 -36.29 -14.40 26.10
N GLY A 91 -35.34 -13.48 26.23
CA GLY A 91 -34.50 -12.97 25.12
C GLY A 91 -33.43 -13.92 24.56
N ASP A 92 -33.72 -15.22 24.44
CA ASP A 92 -32.79 -16.23 23.90
C ASP A 92 -32.42 -15.95 22.43
N GLY A 93 -33.37 -15.44 21.62
CA GLY A 93 -33.13 -15.12 20.21
C GLY A 93 -32.03 -14.06 20.02
N MET A 94 -31.91 -13.13 20.96
CA MET A 94 -30.89 -12.08 20.94
C MET A 94 -29.48 -12.64 21.23
N ASN A 95 -29.35 -13.53 22.21
CA ASN A 95 -28.06 -14.15 22.54
C ASN A 95 -27.58 -15.05 21.40
N ARG A 96 -28.50 -15.77 20.77
CA ARG A 96 -28.21 -16.57 19.57
C ARG A 96 -27.89 -15.72 18.35
N ALA A 97 -28.40 -14.49 18.25
CA ALA A 97 -28.04 -13.59 17.17
C ALA A 97 -26.55 -13.20 17.23
N TYR A 98 -26.03 -12.91 18.43
CA TYR A 98 -24.58 -12.72 18.63
C TYR A 98 -23.77 -13.97 18.25
N GLY A 99 -24.24 -15.16 18.66
CA GLY A 99 -23.59 -16.41 18.30
C GLY A 99 -23.60 -16.68 16.79
N LEU A 100 -24.70 -16.37 16.11
CA LEU A 100 -24.81 -16.44 14.66
C LEU A 100 -23.74 -15.55 14.01
N VAL A 101 -23.63 -14.30 14.44
CA VAL A 101 -22.63 -13.35 13.88
C VAL A 101 -21.21 -13.85 14.09
N TYR A 102 -20.89 -14.37 15.27
CA TYR A 102 -19.59 -14.98 15.54
C TYR A 102 -19.29 -16.12 14.56
N ARG A 103 -20.26 -16.99 14.27
CA ARG A 103 -20.11 -18.06 13.27
C ARG A 103 -19.98 -17.54 11.86
N LEU A 104 -20.73 -16.52 11.49
CA LEU A 104 -20.58 -15.88 10.17
C LEU A 104 -19.15 -15.40 9.95
N MET A 105 -18.54 -14.79 10.97
CA MET A 105 -17.12 -14.40 10.94
C MET A 105 -16.18 -15.61 10.82
N GLN A 106 -16.43 -16.71 11.55
CA GLN A 106 -15.62 -17.94 11.44
C GLN A 106 -15.63 -18.53 10.02
N TYR A 107 -16.72 -18.33 9.28
CA TYR A 107 -16.88 -18.82 7.91
C TYR A 107 -16.50 -17.78 6.86
N GLY A 108 -15.96 -16.62 7.26
CA GLY A 108 -15.54 -15.55 6.36
C GLY A 108 -16.71 -14.84 5.66
N VAL A 109 -17.90 -14.88 6.25
CA VAL A 109 -19.07 -14.13 5.77
C VAL A 109 -18.98 -12.70 6.34
N PRO A 110 -18.85 -11.66 5.50
CA PRO A 110 -18.80 -10.29 5.99
C PRO A 110 -20.12 -9.89 6.67
N VAL A 111 -20.02 -9.32 7.86
CA VAL A 111 -21.17 -8.78 8.61
C VAL A 111 -20.97 -7.30 8.83
N TYR A 112 -22.03 -6.50 8.73
CA TYR A 112 -22.00 -5.06 9.00
C TYR A 112 -22.83 -4.79 10.25
N TRP A 113 -22.29 -4.04 11.20
CA TRP A 113 -23.07 -3.59 12.35
C TRP A 113 -23.55 -2.18 12.12
N VAL A 114 -24.87 -2.01 12.23
CA VAL A 114 -25.59 -0.78 11.91
C VAL A 114 -26.17 -0.22 13.21
N VAL A 115 -25.73 0.99 13.56
CA VAL A 115 -26.01 1.63 14.85
C VAL A 115 -26.21 3.14 14.67
N ASN A 116 -26.97 3.74 15.59
CA ASN A 116 -27.04 5.18 15.76
C ASN A 116 -26.10 5.61 16.90
N PRO A 117 -24.94 6.22 16.60
CA PRO A 117 -23.99 6.62 17.64
C PRO A 117 -24.49 7.81 18.48
N THR A 118 -25.53 8.52 18.02
CA THR A 118 -26.06 9.73 18.68
C THR A 118 -27.24 9.44 19.62
N LYS A 119 -27.68 8.19 19.70
CA LYS A 119 -28.85 7.80 20.50
C LYS A 119 -28.55 7.88 22.00
N ALA A 120 -29.32 8.72 22.71
CA ALA A 120 -29.29 8.77 24.17
C ALA A 120 -30.12 7.63 24.78
N PRO A 121 -29.80 7.13 26.00
CA PRO A 121 -30.63 6.16 26.71
C PRO A 121 -32.05 6.72 26.91
N GLY A 122 -33.04 6.08 26.29
CA GLY A 122 -34.45 6.33 26.58
C GLY A 122 -34.81 5.72 27.93
N GLN A 123 -35.40 6.52 28.82
CA GLN A 123 -36.09 6.01 30.00
C GLN A 123 -37.41 5.39 29.52
N ASN A 124 -37.45 4.07 29.42
CA ASN A 124 -38.66 3.36 29.07
C ASN A 124 -39.55 3.24 30.33
N THR A 125 -40.04 4.38 30.84
CA THR A 125 -40.74 4.48 32.12
C THR A 125 -42.26 4.30 32.01
N SER A 126 -42.81 4.06 30.81
CA SER A 126 -44.23 3.74 30.67
C SER A 126 -44.49 2.76 29.52
N VAL A 127 -45.39 1.80 29.77
CA VAL A 127 -45.89 0.79 28.82
C VAL A 127 -46.86 1.40 27.79
N SER A 128 -46.71 2.69 27.46
CA SER A 128 -47.63 3.38 26.55
C SER A 128 -47.24 3.17 25.09
N ASP A 129 -48.25 2.96 24.24
CA ASP A 129 -48.16 2.69 22.79
C ASP A 129 -47.63 3.88 21.95
N THR A 130 -46.89 4.82 22.54
CA THR A 130 -46.25 5.93 21.83
C THR A 130 -44.73 5.81 21.80
N TRP A 131 -44.18 5.66 20.59
CA TRP A 131 -42.73 5.67 20.38
C TRP A 131 -42.19 7.08 20.56
N THR A 132 -41.08 7.22 21.29
CA THR A 132 -40.35 8.48 21.34
C THR A 132 -39.19 8.42 20.35
N GLU A 133 -38.90 9.55 19.70
CA GLU A 133 -37.83 9.64 18.69
C GLU A 133 -36.51 9.00 19.14
N LYS A 134 -36.23 9.00 20.44
CA LYS A 134 -35.01 8.49 21.05
C LYS A 134 -34.90 6.96 21.11
N ASP A 135 -35.95 6.19 20.83
CA ASP A 135 -35.89 4.75 21.05
C ASP A 135 -35.48 3.93 19.82
N VAL A 136 -35.49 4.50 18.61
CA VAL A 136 -35.08 3.80 17.37
C VAL A 136 -33.72 4.29 16.92
N ASP A 137 -32.83 3.35 16.62
CA ASP A 137 -31.53 3.61 16.03
C ASP A 137 -31.68 4.00 14.57
N PHE A 138 -32.36 3.16 13.81
CA PHE A 138 -32.61 3.39 12.40
C PHE A 138 -33.90 2.69 11.96
N TRP A 139 -34.37 3.11 10.80
CA TRP A 139 -35.56 2.65 10.12
C TRP A 139 -35.18 1.92 8.85
N ILE A 140 -35.96 0.89 8.51
CA ILE A 140 -36.00 0.34 7.15
C ILE A 140 -37.35 0.71 6.56
N LEU A 141 -37.33 1.57 5.56
CA LEU A 141 -38.50 2.27 5.03
C LEU A 141 -38.82 1.76 3.64
N SER A 142 -40.11 1.72 3.32
CA SER A 142 -40.57 1.43 1.95
C SER A 142 -40.10 2.54 1.00
N ASN A 143 -40.10 2.28 -0.31
CA ASN A 143 -39.67 3.28 -1.29
C ASN A 143 -40.44 4.60 -1.11
N GLY A 144 -39.71 5.71 -0.95
CA GLY A 144 -40.27 7.06 -0.78
C GLY A 144 -40.97 7.33 0.57
N ALA A 145 -40.95 6.39 1.52
CA ALA A 145 -41.46 6.62 2.87
C ALA A 145 -40.43 7.37 3.73
N ASN A 146 -40.90 8.20 4.66
CA ASN A 146 -40.07 8.91 5.64
C ASN A 146 -40.25 8.29 7.03
N PRO A 147 -39.27 8.44 7.96
CA PRO A 147 -39.49 8.13 9.36
C PRO A 147 -40.75 8.83 9.90
N PRO A 148 -41.61 8.13 10.66
CA PRO A 148 -42.78 8.73 11.29
C PRO A 148 -42.38 9.78 12.34
N SER A 149 -43.22 10.79 12.57
CA SER A 149 -43.04 11.73 13.68
C SER A 149 -43.19 11.04 15.03
N SER A 150 -42.39 11.45 16.03
CA SER A 150 -42.53 10.99 17.42
C SER A 150 -43.99 11.01 17.88
N GLY A 151 -44.44 9.95 18.56
CA GLY A 151 -45.81 9.82 19.07
C GLY A 151 -46.90 9.55 18.03
N SER A 152 -46.58 9.45 16.73
CA SER A 152 -47.54 9.04 15.70
C SER A 152 -47.61 7.51 15.57
N PRO A 153 -48.78 6.91 15.30
CA PRO A 153 -48.88 5.49 14.98
C PRO A 153 -48.05 5.18 13.73
N LEU A 154 -47.45 3.99 13.68
CA LEU A 154 -46.81 3.50 12.45
C LEU A 154 -47.88 3.39 11.34
N PRO A 155 -47.68 3.97 10.15
CA PRO A 155 -48.65 3.85 9.07
C PRO A 155 -48.67 2.42 8.51
N ALA A 156 -49.87 1.86 8.36
CA ALA A 156 -50.08 0.61 7.63
C ALA A 156 -49.65 0.79 6.17
N ILE A 157 -49.15 -0.27 5.54
CA ILE A 157 -48.76 -0.22 4.12
C ILE A 157 -50.03 -0.06 3.26
N PRO A 158 -50.10 0.96 2.38
CA PRO A 158 -51.18 1.03 1.38
C PRO A 158 -51.20 -0.25 0.54
N ALA A 159 -52.36 -0.75 0.12
CA ALA A 159 -52.52 -2.05 -0.56
C ALA A 159 -51.64 -2.25 -1.82
N LEU A 160 -50.99 -1.20 -2.34
CA LEU A 160 -50.13 -1.20 -3.53
C LEU A 160 -48.62 -1.15 -3.22
N GLN A 161 -48.20 -0.99 -1.96
CA GLN A 161 -46.79 -0.96 -1.60
C GLN A 161 -46.34 -2.31 -1.01
N SER A 162 -45.13 -2.73 -1.36
CA SER A 162 -44.52 -3.92 -0.76
C SER A 162 -43.88 -3.59 0.59
N ALA A 163 -44.02 -4.48 1.57
CA ALA A 163 -43.37 -4.33 2.87
C ALA A 163 -41.87 -4.05 2.75
N PRO A 164 -41.30 -3.18 3.61
CA PRO A 164 -39.89 -2.81 3.55
C PRO A 164 -38.97 -3.99 3.92
N VAL A 165 -39.47 -4.91 4.74
CA VAL A 165 -38.78 -6.14 5.10
C VAL A 165 -39.74 -7.33 5.06
N ARG A 166 -39.17 -8.52 4.88
CA ARG A 166 -39.88 -9.80 4.96
C ARG A 166 -39.17 -10.74 5.92
N LYS A 167 -39.91 -11.34 6.85
CA LYS A 167 -39.35 -12.32 7.79
C LYS A 167 -38.81 -13.53 7.03
N LEU A 168 -37.57 -13.92 7.31
CA LEU A 168 -37.00 -15.16 6.82
C LEU A 168 -37.47 -16.31 7.72
N THR A 169 -38.12 -17.31 7.12
CA THR A 169 -38.52 -18.55 7.82
C THR A 169 -37.64 -19.69 7.34
N SER A 170 -37.05 -20.43 8.27
CA SER A 170 -36.35 -21.67 7.95
C SER A 170 -37.31 -22.85 8.05
N ALA A 171 -37.59 -23.54 6.95
CA ALA A 171 -38.15 -24.90 7.03
C ALA A 171 -37.09 -25.85 7.61
N ALA A 172 -37.53 -26.90 8.31
CA ALA A 172 -36.65 -27.86 8.98
C ALA A 172 -35.73 -28.64 8.02
N SER A 173 -36.04 -28.70 6.73
CA SER A 173 -35.37 -29.57 5.75
C SER A 173 -34.89 -28.88 4.46
N SER A 174 -34.96 -27.55 4.34
CA SER A 174 -34.63 -26.85 3.08
C SER A 174 -33.77 -25.58 3.30
N PRO A 175 -32.83 -25.24 2.39
CA PRO A 175 -32.28 -23.88 2.28
C PRO A 175 -33.45 -22.89 2.16
N PHE A 176 -33.33 -21.68 2.71
CA PHE A 176 -34.44 -20.74 2.92
C PHE A 176 -35.49 -20.80 1.81
N THR A 177 -36.63 -21.42 2.10
CA THR A 177 -37.79 -21.24 1.25
C THR A 177 -38.45 -19.97 1.72
N LEU A 178 -38.45 -18.96 0.86
CA LEU A 178 -39.22 -17.74 1.05
C LEU A 178 -40.69 -18.14 1.15
N SER A 179 -41.20 -18.37 2.37
CA SER A 179 -42.60 -18.73 2.56
C SER A 179 -43.45 -17.59 2.02
N GLY A 180 -44.24 -17.88 0.98
CA GLY A 180 -45.18 -16.93 0.42
C GLY A 180 -46.17 -16.49 1.48
N THR A 181 -46.33 -15.18 1.64
CA THR A 181 -47.46 -14.49 2.31
C THR A 181 -47.65 -14.64 3.83
N ALA A 182 -47.22 -15.69 4.52
CA ALA A 182 -47.46 -15.83 5.96
C ALA A 182 -46.30 -15.23 6.81
N GLY A 183 -46.32 -13.91 7.04
CA GLY A 183 -45.44 -13.24 8.01
C GLY A 183 -44.74 -11.95 7.55
N SER A 184 -45.17 -11.33 6.44
CA SER A 184 -44.66 -10.02 6.03
C SER A 184 -44.97 -8.95 7.08
N TYR A 185 -43.99 -8.10 7.37
CA TYR A 185 -44.18 -6.95 8.25
C TYR A 185 -45.22 -6.01 7.61
N SER A 186 -46.34 -5.74 8.28
CA SER A 186 -47.50 -5.06 7.69
C SER A 186 -47.42 -3.53 7.71
N MET A 187 -46.30 -2.96 8.16
CA MET A 187 -46.12 -1.52 8.33
C MET A 187 -45.09 -0.97 7.32
N GLY A 188 -45.31 0.26 6.86
CA GLY A 188 -44.45 0.89 5.84
C GLY A 188 -43.04 1.25 6.33
N ALA A 189 -42.83 1.17 7.65
CA ALA A 189 -41.59 1.54 8.33
C ALA A 189 -41.24 0.49 9.40
N PHE A 190 -40.09 -0.15 9.29
CA PHE A 190 -39.56 -1.15 10.22
C PHE A 190 -38.54 -0.50 11.20
N PRO A 191 -38.91 -0.26 12.47
CA PRO A 191 -38.05 0.38 13.46
C PRO A 191 -37.05 -0.60 14.07
N VAL A 192 -35.78 -0.22 14.26
CA VAL A 192 -34.77 -1.02 14.98
C VAL A 192 -34.32 -0.28 16.24
N ARG A 193 -34.44 -0.89 17.44
CA ARG A 193 -34.20 -0.19 18.75
C ARG A 193 -32.90 -0.59 19.48
N GLY A 194 -32.11 -1.52 18.94
CA GLY A 194 -30.88 -2.03 19.56
C GLY A 194 -29.69 -2.09 18.60
N GLY A 195 -29.78 -1.38 17.46
CA GLY A 195 -28.94 -1.65 16.30
C GLY A 195 -29.25 -3.00 15.65
N ALA A 196 -28.53 -3.31 14.57
CA ALA A 196 -28.67 -4.60 13.89
C ALA A 196 -27.35 -5.05 13.27
N PHE A 197 -27.21 -6.35 13.08
CA PHE A 197 -26.23 -6.89 12.14
C PHE A 197 -26.89 -7.04 10.78
N VAL A 198 -26.17 -6.68 9.73
CA VAL A 198 -26.64 -6.70 8.35
C VAL A 198 -25.66 -7.49 7.52
N ILE A 199 -26.18 -8.39 6.68
CA ILE A 199 -25.43 -9.05 5.62
C ILE A 199 -25.82 -8.34 4.34
N ALA A 200 -24.85 -7.76 3.63
CA ALA A 200 -25.15 -7.05 2.40
C ALA A 200 -25.60 -8.03 1.30
N ALA A 201 -26.35 -7.52 0.31
CA ALA A 201 -26.82 -8.32 -0.82
C ALA A 201 -25.70 -9.09 -1.52
N ALA A 202 -24.54 -8.46 -1.74
CA ALA A 202 -23.37 -9.10 -2.35
C ALA A 202 -22.78 -10.26 -1.53
N ASP A 203 -22.98 -10.25 -0.21
CA ASP A 203 -22.47 -11.25 0.72
C ASP A 203 -23.51 -12.37 0.99
N ARG A 204 -24.71 -12.25 0.39
CA ARG A 204 -25.81 -13.22 0.54
C ARG A 204 -25.44 -14.65 0.11
N PRO A 205 -24.72 -14.91 -1.00
CA PRO A 205 -24.33 -16.27 -1.37
C PRO A 205 -23.45 -16.95 -0.32
N ALA A 206 -22.53 -16.20 0.31
CA ALA A 206 -21.67 -16.74 1.38
C ALA A 206 -22.50 -17.06 2.64
N PHE A 207 -23.46 -16.19 2.98
CA PHE A 207 -24.42 -16.47 4.04
C PHE A 207 -25.29 -17.69 3.74
N ASP A 208 -25.85 -17.81 2.54
CA ASP A 208 -26.70 -18.94 2.17
C ASP A 208 -25.90 -20.26 2.18
N ALA A 209 -24.63 -20.22 1.75
CA ALA A 209 -23.72 -21.37 1.82
C ALA A 209 -23.44 -21.76 3.28
N PHE A 210 -23.14 -20.79 4.16
CA PHE A 210 -23.03 -21.04 5.60
C PHE A 210 -24.33 -21.60 6.17
N TRP A 211 -25.47 -21.00 5.84
CA TRP A 211 -26.75 -21.39 6.40
C TRP A 211 -27.21 -22.78 5.92
N ALA A 212 -26.72 -23.24 4.78
CA ALA A 212 -26.94 -24.59 4.27
C ALA A 212 -26.14 -25.67 5.03
N THR A 213 -25.10 -25.31 5.79
CA THR A 213 -24.33 -26.29 6.58
C THR A 213 -25.01 -26.66 7.91
N ARG A 214 -26.15 -26.02 8.25
CA ARG A 214 -26.92 -26.33 9.47
C ARG A 214 -27.55 -27.74 9.37
N ILE A 215 -27.16 -28.67 10.24
CA ILE A 215 -27.75 -30.02 10.31
C ILE A 215 -28.96 -30.03 11.28
N GLY A 216 -29.93 -30.91 11.01
CA GLY A 216 -31.24 -30.94 11.64
C GLY A 216 -31.37 -31.87 12.85
N SER A 217 -31.80 -31.27 13.97
CA SER A 217 -32.59 -31.83 15.07
C SER A 217 -32.16 -33.18 15.67
N GLY A 218 -31.10 -33.16 16.49
CA GLY A 218 -30.94 -34.11 17.60
C GLY A 218 -30.01 -33.54 18.67
N ARG A 219 -30.55 -33.23 19.86
CA ARG A 219 -29.78 -32.67 20.99
C ARG A 219 -28.53 -33.52 21.29
N ASN A 220 -27.35 -32.93 21.12
CA ASN A 220 -26.18 -32.92 22.02
C ASN A 220 -24.94 -32.50 21.22
N CYS A 221 -24.53 -31.23 21.38
CA CYS A 221 -23.26 -30.73 20.85
C CYS A 221 -22.09 -31.34 21.66
N GLY A 222 -21.33 -32.22 21.00
CA GLY A 222 -20.21 -33.03 21.49
C GLY A 222 -20.61 -34.48 21.82
N THR A 223 -20.04 -35.55 21.24
CA THR A 223 -18.94 -35.73 20.26
C THR A 223 -19.49 -36.33 18.93
N SER A 224 -20.00 -35.57 17.96
CA SER A 224 -19.23 -35.06 16.81
C SER A 224 -20.15 -34.36 15.75
N GLY A 225 -21.39 -33.97 16.12
CA GLY A 225 -22.43 -33.53 15.16
C GLY A 225 -22.61 -32.01 15.03
N LEU A 226 -22.82 -31.56 13.78
CA LEU A 226 -22.89 -30.17 13.26
C LEU A 226 -24.13 -29.34 13.69
N ASP A 227 -24.82 -29.73 14.76
CA ASP A 227 -26.07 -29.07 15.21
C ASP A 227 -25.82 -27.76 16.01
N CYS A 228 -24.56 -27.39 16.28
CA CYS A 228 -24.19 -26.11 16.93
C CYS A 228 -24.31 -24.89 15.99
N LEU A 229 -24.76 -25.12 14.75
CA LEU A 229 -25.13 -24.10 13.77
C LEU A 229 -26.65 -23.87 13.72
N ASP A 230 -27.43 -24.37 14.69
CA ASP A 230 -28.87 -24.18 14.74
C ASP A 230 -29.29 -22.80 15.30
N PHE A 231 -29.23 -21.81 14.42
CA PHE A 231 -29.69 -20.45 14.70
C PHE A 231 -31.15 -20.20 14.30
N ARG A 232 -32.00 -21.24 14.19
CA ARG A 232 -33.42 -21.08 13.78
C ARG A 232 -34.26 -20.24 14.75
N ALA A 233 -33.80 -20.09 16.00
CA ALA A 233 -34.42 -19.21 16.98
C ALA A 233 -34.08 -17.73 16.76
N VAL A 234 -33.08 -17.41 15.91
CA VAL A 234 -32.76 -16.04 15.52
C VAL A 234 -33.78 -15.60 14.46
N THR A 235 -34.51 -14.55 14.77
CA THR A 235 -35.38 -13.92 13.79
C THR A 235 -34.56 -13.03 12.87
N MET A 236 -34.67 -13.27 11.57
CA MET A 236 -33.98 -12.51 10.53
C MET A 236 -34.97 -11.97 9.52
N TRP A 237 -34.63 -10.84 8.93
CA TRP A 237 -35.47 -10.12 7.99
C TRP A 237 -34.71 -9.86 6.71
N GLU A 238 -35.32 -10.15 5.58
CA GLU A 238 -34.80 -9.81 4.27
C GLU A 238 -35.30 -8.42 3.87
N VAL A 239 -34.39 -7.55 3.44
CA VAL A 239 -34.71 -6.19 3.00
C VAL A 239 -35.27 -6.23 1.58
N ASN A 240 -36.38 -5.52 1.35
CA ASN A 240 -36.94 -5.38 0.03
C ASN A 240 -35.98 -4.58 -0.88
N GLU A 241 -35.87 -4.95 -2.16
CA GLU A 241 -35.02 -4.24 -3.14
C GLU A 241 -35.39 -2.77 -3.32
N THR A 242 -36.65 -2.41 -3.01
CA THR A 242 -37.14 -1.03 -3.09
C THR A 242 -37.09 -0.29 -1.75
N ALA A 243 -36.69 -0.97 -0.66
CA ALA A 243 -36.56 -0.35 0.65
C ALA A 243 -35.23 0.39 0.79
N HIS A 244 -35.17 1.30 1.76
CA HIS A 244 -33.95 2.01 2.11
C HIS A 244 -33.80 2.11 3.63
N PHE A 245 -32.56 2.29 4.08
CA PHE A 245 -32.25 2.56 5.47
C PHE A 245 -32.28 4.07 5.72
N SER A 246 -32.86 4.48 6.85
CA SER A 246 -32.87 5.89 7.29
C SER A 246 -32.55 5.96 8.77
N TRP A 247 -31.80 6.96 9.22
CA TRP A 247 -31.66 7.25 10.64
C TRP A 247 -31.79 8.75 10.91
N GLN A 248 -31.85 9.14 12.18
CA GLN A 248 -31.92 10.54 12.62
C GLN A 248 -30.80 10.81 13.61
N ASP A 249 -29.98 11.82 13.31
CA ASP A 249 -29.03 12.40 14.26
C ASP A 249 -29.81 13.24 15.28
N PHE A 250 -29.93 12.73 16.50
CA PHE A 250 -30.72 13.38 17.56
C PHE A 250 -30.03 14.61 18.17
N THR A 251 -28.78 14.90 17.76
CA THR A 251 -28.10 16.14 18.15
C THR A 251 -28.47 17.32 17.25
N LYS A 252 -29.13 17.06 16.11
CA LYS A 252 -29.53 18.08 15.13
C LYS A 252 -31.04 18.29 15.12
N ALA A 253 -31.45 19.51 14.81
CA ALA A 253 -32.86 19.80 14.58
C ALA A 253 -33.38 18.99 13.39
N LYS A 254 -34.63 18.53 13.48
CA LYS A 254 -35.32 17.81 12.39
C LYS A 254 -35.31 18.67 11.12
N VAL A 255 -34.78 18.13 10.04
CA VAL A 255 -34.82 18.81 8.73
C VAL A 255 -36.25 18.72 8.20
N SER A 256 -36.86 19.86 7.86
CA SER A 256 -38.22 19.94 7.32
C SER A 256 -38.20 19.64 5.81
N GLY A 257 -38.63 18.44 5.38
CA GLY A 257 -38.73 18.06 3.96
C GLY A 257 -38.86 16.54 3.75
N ALA A 258 -39.05 16.11 2.49
CA ALA A 258 -38.92 14.70 2.12
C ALA A 258 -37.46 14.27 2.32
N TYR A 259 -37.22 13.11 2.93
CA TYR A 259 -35.88 12.61 3.20
C TYR A 259 -35.20 12.27 1.85
N VAL A 260 -34.37 13.19 1.36
CA VAL A 260 -33.59 12.98 0.12
C VAL A 260 -32.30 12.27 0.49
N LYS A 261 -32.00 11.15 -0.19
CA LYS A 261 -30.94 10.16 0.05
C LYS A 261 -29.53 10.67 0.41
N ASN A 262 -29.23 11.97 0.24
CA ASN A 262 -27.90 12.55 0.34
C ASN A 262 -27.63 13.35 1.64
N ASP A 263 -28.60 13.53 2.54
CA ASP A 263 -28.46 14.40 3.72
C ASP A 263 -28.32 13.62 5.05
N ASN A 264 -27.14 13.07 5.37
CA ASN A 264 -26.86 12.40 6.66
C ASN A 264 -27.81 11.24 7.02
N GLN A 265 -28.39 10.56 6.02
CA GLN A 265 -29.51 9.62 6.23
C GLN A 265 -29.15 8.14 6.17
N LEU A 266 -27.93 7.77 5.76
CA LEU A 266 -27.47 6.38 5.83
C LEU A 266 -26.96 6.08 7.23
N PRO A 267 -27.41 4.99 7.88
CA PRO A 267 -26.98 4.67 9.22
C PRO A 267 -25.47 4.40 9.23
N VAL A 268 -24.83 4.74 10.34
CA VAL A 268 -23.41 4.43 10.53
C VAL A 268 -23.27 2.92 10.56
N SER A 269 -22.45 2.40 9.66
CA SER A 269 -22.24 0.97 9.51
C SER A 269 -20.75 0.63 9.59
N MET A 270 -20.41 -0.34 10.43
CA MET A 270 -19.05 -0.85 10.58
C MET A 270 -18.97 -2.24 9.97
N LYS A 271 -18.01 -2.49 9.08
CA LYS A 271 -17.75 -3.83 8.56
C LYS A 271 -16.96 -4.65 9.59
N VAL A 272 -17.50 -5.80 9.95
CA VAL A 272 -16.90 -6.81 10.82
C VAL A 272 -16.36 -7.93 9.93
N ASP A 273 -15.11 -7.81 9.49
CA ASP A 273 -14.46 -8.73 8.55
C ASP A 273 -13.10 -9.24 9.03
N TYR A 274 -12.87 -9.21 10.35
CA TYR A 274 -11.70 -9.82 10.98
C TYR A 274 -11.97 -11.26 11.44
N ALA A 275 -10.90 -12.02 11.64
CA ALA A 275 -11.00 -13.35 12.21
C ALA A 275 -11.59 -13.26 13.63
N PRO A 276 -12.62 -14.05 13.96
CA PRO A 276 -13.24 -13.98 15.28
C PRO A 276 -12.21 -14.35 16.36
N PRO A 277 -12.31 -13.75 17.56
CA PRO A 277 -11.33 -13.98 18.60
C PRO A 277 -11.35 -15.42 19.09
N ARG A 278 -10.17 -15.97 19.35
CA ARG A 278 -10.01 -17.28 20.00
C ARG A 278 -10.07 -17.13 21.50
N ILE A 279 -10.87 -17.96 22.14
CA ILE A 279 -11.11 -17.92 23.58
C ILE A 279 -10.43 -19.12 24.23
N ALA A 280 -9.47 -18.88 25.13
CA ALA A 280 -8.99 -19.88 26.06
C ALA A 280 -9.94 -19.95 27.26
N LEU A 281 -10.45 -21.12 27.63
CA LEU A 281 -11.27 -21.37 28.82
C LEU A 281 -10.41 -22.10 29.84
N ILE A 282 -10.07 -21.46 30.94
CA ILE A 282 -9.24 -22.03 31.99
C ILE A 282 -10.13 -22.52 33.13
N ASP A 283 -10.28 -23.85 33.21
CA ASP A 283 -10.89 -24.59 34.34
C ASP A 283 -12.38 -24.30 34.65
N GLY A 284 -13.24 -24.02 33.65
CA GLY A 284 -14.61 -23.56 33.89
C GLY A 284 -15.77 -24.27 33.16
N ASN A 285 -16.76 -24.75 33.92
CA ASN A 285 -18.04 -25.27 33.41
C ASN A 285 -19.12 -24.19 33.29
N LEU A 286 -19.05 -23.14 34.10
CA LEU A 286 -20.08 -22.08 34.16
C LEU A 286 -20.16 -21.32 32.83
N LEU A 287 -19.00 -21.07 32.26
CA LEU A 287 -18.80 -20.44 30.97
C LEU A 287 -19.32 -21.28 29.81
N LYS A 288 -19.10 -22.60 29.82
CA LYS A 288 -19.65 -23.48 28.78
C LYS A 288 -21.18 -23.36 28.69
N ASN A 289 -21.86 -23.28 29.84
CA ASN A 289 -23.31 -23.07 29.89
C ASN A 289 -23.72 -21.70 29.33
N TRP A 290 -22.87 -20.69 29.49
CA TRP A 290 -23.10 -19.34 28.99
C TRP A 290 -22.94 -19.26 27.47
N LEU A 291 -21.85 -19.80 26.92
CA LEU A 291 -21.67 -19.92 25.47
C LEU A 291 -22.78 -20.76 24.84
N ALA A 292 -23.31 -21.78 25.54
CA ALA A 292 -24.42 -22.60 25.06
C ALA A 292 -25.71 -21.78 24.83
N THR A 293 -25.94 -20.70 25.60
CA THR A 293 -27.10 -19.81 25.36
C THR A 293 -27.00 -19.04 24.04
N ALA A 294 -25.78 -18.89 23.51
CA ALA A 294 -25.49 -18.31 22.20
C ALA A 294 -25.17 -19.38 21.12
N ASN A 295 -25.28 -20.68 21.42
CA ASN A 295 -24.81 -21.79 20.56
C ASN A 295 -23.31 -21.70 20.19
N LEU A 296 -22.47 -21.36 21.17
CA LEU A 296 -21.02 -21.22 21.05
C LEU A 296 -20.24 -22.18 21.97
N ASP A 297 -20.89 -23.23 22.47
CA ASP A 297 -20.36 -24.16 23.48
C ASP A 297 -19.50 -25.31 22.94
N ASP A 298 -19.14 -25.24 21.66
CA ASP A 298 -18.15 -26.10 21.01
C ASP A 298 -16.74 -25.75 21.52
N THR A 299 -16.33 -26.55 22.50
CA THR A 299 -15.00 -26.46 23.11
C THR A 299 -14.12 -27.65 22.70
N GLU A 300 -12.83 -27.39 22.57
CA GLU A 300 -11.79 -28.39 22.29
C GLU A 300 -10.86 -28.48 23.50
N SER A 301 -10.56 -29.67 24.03
CA SER A 301 -9.69 -29.83 25.21
C SER A 301 -8.33 -30.48 24.91
N GLY A 302 -8.15 -31.06 23.72
CA GLY A 302 -6.91 -31.79 23.34
C GLY A 302 -6.16 -31.21 22.14
N ALA A 303 -6.86 -30.86 21.06
CA ALA A 303 -6.22 -30.42 19.82
C ALA A 303 -5.55 -29.03 19.94
N CYS A 304 -6.08 -28.14 20.79
CA CYS A 304 -5.57 -26.78 20.88
C CYS A 304 -4.27 -26.60 21.67
N VAL A 305 -3.96 -27.50 22.61
CA VAL A 305 -2.65 -27.51 23.29
C VAL A 305 -1.52 -27.92 22.33
N ASN A 306 -1.83 -28.76 21.33
CA ASN A 306 -0.88 -29.27 20.34
C ASN A 306 -0.87 -28.49 19.02
N GLY A 307 -1.49 -27.30 18.98
CA GLY A 307 -1.47 -26.44 17.79
C GLY A 307 -2.39 -26.86 16.64
N THR A 308 -3.27 -27.85 16.81
CA THR A 308 -4.20 -28.37 15.76
C THR A 308 -5.60 -27.74 15.82
N PHE A 309 -5.75 -26.64 16.56
CA PHE A 309 -7.00 -25.88 16.63
C PHE A 309 -7.36 -25.30 15.26
N THR A 310 -8.54 -25.64 14.72
CA THR A 310 -9.03 -25.06 13.47
C THR A 310 -10.18 -24.10 13.76
N TYR A 311 -10.01 -22.82 13.41
CA TYR A 311 -10.95 -21.74 13.74
C TYR A 311 -12.38 -21.92 13.16
N ARG A 312 -12.60 -22.86 12.24
CA ARG A 312 -13.90 -23.09 11.60
C ARG A 312 -14.90 -23.85 12.46
N ASN A 313 -14.41 -24.65 13.41
CA ASN A 313 -15.24 -25.67 14.07
C ASN A 313 -15.31 -25.55 15.59
N THR A 314 -14.50 -24.68 16.20
CA THR A 314 -14.40 -24.56 17.66
C THR A 314 -14.31 -23.09 18.07
N VAL A 315 -15.14 -22.67 19.02
CA VAL A 315 -15.15 -21.29 19.55
C VAL A 315 -14.06 -21.10 20.59
N ALA A 316 -13.85 -22.14 21.41
CA ALA A 316 -13.00 -22.02 22.56
C ALA A 316 -12.14 -23.26 22.82
N CYS A 317 -10.99 -23.04 23.44
CA CYS A 317 -10.09 -24.09 23.87
C CYS A 317 -10.14 -24.24 25.39
N VAL A 318 -10.43 -25.44 25.90
CA VAL A 318 -10.28 -25.72 27.33
C VAL A 318 -8.80 -25.91 27.65
N MET A 319 -8.28 -25.09 28.54
CA MET A 319 -6.90 -25.08 29.00
C MET A 319 -6.85 -25.35 30.50
N SER A 320 -5.81 -26.02 30.96
CA SER A 320 -5.49 -26.13 32.38
C SER A 320 -4.64 -24.95 32.84
N GLU A 321 -4.56 -24.73 34.16
CA GLU A 321 -3.61 -23.78 34.74
C GLU A 321 -2.15 -24.07 34.30
N ALA A 322 -1.77 -25.34 34.20
CA ALA A 322 -0.45 -25.75 33.72
C ALA A 322 -0.18 -25.29 32.27
N ASN A 323 -1.21 -25.22 31.42
CA ASN A 323 -1.06 -24.70 30.06
C ASN A 323 -0.82 -23.18 30.03
N VAL A 324 -1.43 -22.45 30.96
CA VAL A 324 -1.15 -21.01 31.13
C VAL A 324 0.28 -20.79 31.60
N GLN A 325 0.75 -21.58 32.56
CA GLN A 325 2.13 -21.52 33.05
C GLN A 325 3.16 -21.86 31.97
N ALA A 326 2.81 -22.76 31.05
CA ALA A 326 3.60 -23.10 29.86
C ALA A 326 3.52 -22.05 28.73
N ASP A 327 2.93 -20.88 28.98
CA ASP A 327 2.84 -19.74 28.04
C ASP A 327 2.02 -20.01 26.77
N LEU A 328 1.12 -21.00 26.83
CA LEU A 328 0.32 -21.41 25.68
C LEU A 328 -0.79 -20.42 25.31
N LEU A 329 -1.05 -19.41 26.15
CA LEU A 329 -1.93 -18.29 25.79
C LEU A 329 -1.34 -17.42 24.67
N LYS A 330 -0.01 -17.38 24.54
CA LYS A 330 0.70 -16.60 23.53
C LYS A 330 1.18 -17.42 22.34
N ALA A 331 1.18 -18.75 22.46
CA ALA A 331 1.67 -19.64 21.42
C ALA A 331 0.92 -19.39 20.10
N THR A 332 1.66 -19.30 19.01
CA THR A 332 1.08 -19.28 17.66
C THR A 332 0.65 -20.69 17.30
N HIS A 333 -0.62 -20.89 16.98
CA HIS A 333 -1.14 -22.18 16.54
C HIS A 333 -0.80 -22.43 15.05
N ALA A 334 -0.97 -23.67 14.56
CA ALA A 334 -0.54 -24.07 13.21
C ALA A 334 -1.22 -23.31 12.06
N ASP A 335 -2.36 -22.65 12.33
CA ASP A 335 -3.07 -21.80 11.40
C ASP A 335 -2.69 -20.30 11.51
N GLY A 336 -1.62 -19.99 12.25
CA GLY A 336 -0.98 -18.67 12.30
C GLY A 336 -1.59 -17.67 13.30
N GLY A 337 -2.60 -18.05 14.08
CA GLY A 337 -3.20 -17.19 15.11
C GLY A 337 -2.80 -17.57 16.54
N SER A 338 -2.83 -16.61 17.47
CA SER A 338 -2.72 -16.82 18.93
C SER A 338 -4.09 -16.67 19.61
N PHE A 339 -4.19 -17.00 20.90
CA PHE A 339 -5.35 -16.58 21.67
C PHE A 339 -5.39 -15.07 21.78
N THR A 340 -6.61 -14.54 21.68
CA THR A 340 -6.90 -13.10 21.84
C THR A 340 -7.73 -12.84 23.09
N TRP A 341 -8.32 -13.91 23.64
CA TRP A 341 -9.15 -13.92 24.83
C TRP A 341 -8.79 -15.10 25.73
N ALA A 342 -8.76 -14.89 27.03
CA ALA A 342 -8.57 -15.92 28.04
C ALA A 342 -9.55 -15.74 29.19
N TRP A 343 -10.27 -16.79 29.54
CA TRP A 343 -11.32 -16.78 30.54
C TRP A 343 -11.02 -17.77 31.66
N PHE A 344 -10.72 -17.25 32.84
CA PHE A 344 -10.32 -17.97 34.04
C PHE A 344 -11.52 -18.25 34.94
N ASP A 345 -11.82 -19.51 35.22
CA ASP A 345 -12.82 -19.95 36.20
C ASP A 345 -12.16 -20.80 37.31
N ILE A 346 -10.88 -20.53 37.60
CA ILE A 346 -10.06 -21.36 38.50
C ILE A 346 -10.41 -21.09 39.96
N GLY A 347 -10.53 -22.16 40.76
CA GLY A 347 -10.47 -22.11 42.23
C GLY A 347 -9.11 -21.59 42.74
N ALA A 348 -9.02 -21.21 44.01
CA ALA A 348 -7.75 -20.78 44.60
C ALA A 348 -6.67 -21.89 44.46
N SER A 349 -5.67 -21.68 43.60
CA SER A 349 -4.56 -22.61 43.38
C SER A 349 -3.36 -22.25 44.26
N SER A 350 -2.53 -23.24 44.59
CA SER A 350 -1.29 -23.06 45.34
C SER A 350 -0.14 -22.46 44.50
N SER A 351 -0.29 -22.35 43.17
CA SER A 351 0.78 -21.92 42.23
C SER A 351 0.62 -20.49 41.70
N CYS A 352 -0.12 -19.70 42.47
CA CYS A 352 -0.76 -18.47 42.04
C CYS A 352 0.16 -17.38 41.44
N ALA A 353 1.39 -17.25 41.93
CA ALA A 353 2.33 -16.21 41.47
C ALA A 353 2.78 -16.39 40.00
N THR A 354 3.03 -17.64 39.59
CA THR A 354 3.50 -17.97 38.23
C THR A 354 2.38 -17.77 37.22
N THR A 355 1.18 -18.26 37.53
CA THR A 355 -0.02 -18.10 36.71
C THR A 355 -0.36 -16.63 36.51
N LEU A 356 -0.33 -15.83 37.59
CA LEU A 356 -0.56 -14.38 37.53
C LEU A 356 0.48 -13.65 36.67
N THR A 357 1.74 -14.07 36.69
CA THR A 357 2.80 -13.50 35.84
C THR A 357 2.50 -13.76 34.36
N LYS A 358 2.11 -14.98 34.00
CA LYS A 358 1.73 -15.33 32.62
C LYS A 358 0.45 -14.64 32.14
N ILE A 359 -0.50 -14.43 33.04
CA ILE A 359 -1.69 -13.59 32.81
C ILE A 359 -1.29 -12.15 32.51
N LYS A 360 -0.42 -11.54 33.33
CA LYS A 360 0.07 -10.17 33.11
C LYS A 360 0.81 -10.07 31.78
N GLU A 361 1.65 -11.03 31.49
CA GLU A 361 2.37 -11.16 30.23
C GLU A 361 1.40 -11.27 29.03
N PHE A 362 0.32 -12.04 29.14
CA PHE A 362 -0.73 -12.12 28.13
C PHE A 362 -1.47 -10.79 28.00
N ALA A 363 -1.80 -10.12 29.11
CA ALA A 363 -2.46 -8.81 29.16
C ALA A 363 -1.55 -7.62 28.79
N THR A 364 -0.24 -7.79 28.66
CA THR A 364 0.63 -6.75 28.10
C THR A 364 0.68 -6.87 26.59
N ALA A 365 0.72 -5.74 25.88
CA ALA A 365 1.10 -5.77 24.48
C ALA A 365 2.54 -6.32 24.41
N VAL A 366 2.72 -7.42 23.69
CA VAL A 366 4.06 -7.83 23.27
C VAL A 366 4.49 -6.81 22.22
N PRO A 367 5.63 -6.12 22.37
CA PRO A 367 6.12 -5.21 21.35
C PRO A 367 6.10 -5.86 19.97
N GLY A 368 5.36 -5.29 19.01
CA GLY A 368 5.18 -5.79 17.64
C GLY A 368 4.09 -6.84 17.40
N ILE A 369 3.39 -7.33 18.43
CA ILE A 369 2.17 -8.13 18.28
C ILE A 369 1.05 -7.41 19.02
N TYR A 370 0.20 -6.73 18.26
CA TYR A 370 -0.97 -6.00 18.76
C TYR A 370 -2.12 -6.92 19.18
N SER A 371 -1.86 -7.78 20.14
CA SER A 371 -2.95 -8.34 20.93
C SER A 371 -2.40 -8.63 22.30
N ALA A 372 -2.34 -7.58 23.12
CA ALA A 372 -2.55 -7.85 24.53
C ALA A 372 -3.86 -8.65 24.63
N GLY A 373 -3.74 -9.84 25.20
CA GLY A 373 -4.83 -10.74 25.42
C GLY A 373 -5.87 -10.10 26.33
N ASN A 374 -7.14 -10.20 25.93
CA ASN A 374 -8.25 -9.81 26.78
C ASN A 374 -8.45 -10.93 27.79
N ILE A 375 -8.48 -10.58 29.07
CA ILE A 375 -8.71 -11.57 30.10
C ILE A 375 -10.19 -11.56 30.48
N MET A 376 -10.64 -12.55 31.19
CA MET A 376 -11.96 -12.64 31.76
C MET A 376 -11.79 -13.51 32.98
N PHE A 377 -12.28 -13.12 34.15
CA PHE A 377 -12.24 -14.00 35.32
C PHE A 377 -13.67 -14.44 35.65
N ALA A 378 -13.85 -15.56 36.31
CA ALA A 378 -15.13 -16.11 36.72
C ALA A 378 -14.95 -16.79 38.06
N SER A 379 -16.05 -16.84 38.78
CA SER A 379 -16.17 -17.33 40.15
C SER A 379 -15.00 -16.93 41.06
N SER A 380 -14.13 -17.88 41.36
CA SER A 380 -12.98 -17.80 42.25
C SER A 380 -11.74 -17.21 41.58
N GLY A 381 -11.74 -16.97 40.27
CA GLY A 381 -10.66 -16.32 39.53
C GLY A 381 -10.37 -14.89 40.00
N ILE A 382 -11.30 -14.26 40.72
CA ILE A 382 -11.08 -12.98 41.42
C ILE A 382 -10.05 -13.15 42.54
N LYS A 383 -10.05 -14.28 43.26
CA LYS A 383 -9.04 -14.59 44.28
C LYS A 383 -7.64 -14.70 43.66
N LEU A 384 -7.52 -15.28 42.46
CA LEU A 384 -6.26 -15.30 41.69
C LEU A 384 -5.77 -13.87 41.35
N ALA A 385 -6.69 -12.95 41.07
CA ALA A 385 -6.36 -11.55 40.76
C ALA A 385 -5.96 -10.72 41.99
N GLU A 386 -6.53 -11.05 43.17
CA GLU A 386 -6.47 -10.20 44.37
C GLU A 386 -5.69 -10.83 45.54
N GLU A 387 -5.96 -12.08 45.91
CA GLU A 387 -5.34 -12.74 47.08
C GLU A 387 -3.87 -13.11 46.84
N CYS A 388 -3.47 -13.24 45.58
CA CYS A 388 -2.09 -13.56 45.21
C CYS A 388 -1.19 -12.32 45.08
N ALA A 389 -1.74 -11.14 45.36
CA ALA A 389 -1.10 -9.85 45.17
C ALA A 389 -0.38 -9.30 46.41
N ALA A 390 0.37 -10.15 47.14
CA ALA A 390 1.47 -9.63 47.97
C ALA A 390 2.50 -8.85 47.12
N GLN A 391 2.46 -8.97 45.79
CA GLN A 391 3.28 -8.26 44.81
C GLN A 391 2.43 -7.75 43.63
N LYS A 392 1.92 -6.51 43.71
CA LYS A 392 1.22 -5.74 42.64
C LYS A 392 0.05 -6.47 41.97
N GLY A 393 -1.19 -6.03 42.17
CA GLY A 393 -2.40 -6.68 41.62
C GLY A 393 -2.41 -6.83 40.08
N THR A 394 -3.44 -7.49 39.52
CA THR A 394 -3.63 -7.72 38.07
C THR A 394 -3.66 -6.47 37.21
N LEU A 395 -3.81 -5.26 37.79
CA LEU A 395 -3.68 -3.97 37.09
C LEU A 395 -2.26 -3.38 37.13
N GLY A 396 -1.30 -4.07 37.75
CA GLY A 396 0.13 -3.72 37.73
C GLY A 396 0.58 -2.62 38.72
N LEU A 397 -0.34 -2.06 39.51
CA LEU A 397 -0.02 -0.98 40.45
C LEU A 397 0.46 -1.53 41.81
N ALA A 398 1.44 -0.83 42.41
CA ALA A 398 1.98 -1.14 43.72
C ALA A 398 1.19 -0.40 44.82
N GLY A 399 0.74 -1.13 45.84
CA GLY A 399 -0.17 -0.64 46.88
C GLY A 399 -1.38 -1.57 47.00
N THR A 400 -2.15 -1.45 48.09
CA THR A 400 -3.43 -2.16 48.27
C THR A 400 -4.20 -2.08 46.96
N GLY A 401 -4.42 -3.21 46.29
CA GLY A 401 -5.16 -3.28 45.03
C GLY A 401 -6.59 -2.79 45.21
N LEU A 402 -7.47 -3.08 44.25
CA LEU A 402 -8.91 -3.06 44.53
C LEU A 402 -9.15 -3.88 45.81
N SER A 403 -9.34 -3.22 46.95
CA SER A 403 -9.44 -3.89 48.24
C SER A 403 -10.86 -4.39 48.41
N LEU A 404 -11.24 -5.41 47.63
CA LEU A 404 -12.47 -6.16 47.81
C LEU A 404 -12.29 -7.16 48.96
N ASN A 405 -12.01 -6.64 50.17
CA ASN A 405 -11.69 -7.45 51.32
C ASN A 405 -12.83 -8.44 51.64
N THR A 406 -12.47 -9.71 51.71
CA THR A 406 -13.32 -10.91 51.74
C THR A 406 -13.91 -11.25 53.10
N SER A 407 -13.74 -10.41 54.13
CA SER A 407 -14.03 -10.81 55.51
C SER A 407 -15.48 -10.68 55.99
N GLY A 408 -16.44 -10.27 55.16
CA GLY A 408 -17.84 -10.09 55.63
C GLY A 408 -18.98 -10.31 54.63
N ILE A 409 -18.71 -10.56 53.35
CA ILE A 409 -19.76 -10.65 52.32
C ILE A 409 -19.84 -12.08 51.78
N ASN A 410 -20.73 -12.87 52.38
CA ASN A 410 -21.17 -14.24 52.01
C ASN A 410 -20.45 -14.92 50.82
N GLU A 411 -19.59 -15.90 51.12
CA GLU A 411 -18.82 -16.74 50.20
C GLU A 411 -19.65 -17.71 49.32
N THR A 412 -20.98 -17.59 49.29
CA THR A 412 -21.89 -18.51 48.57
C THR A 412 -22.31 -18.04 47.17
N ALA A 413 -21.90 -16.85 46.74
CA ALA A 413 -22.16 -16.35 45.39
C ALA A 413 -20.92 -16.49 44.49
N THR A 414 -20.98 -17.38 43.50
CA THR A 414 -20.01 -17.50 42.41
C THR A 414 -20.12 -16.26 41.48
N LYS A 415 -19.06 -15.46 41.36
CA LYS A 415 -19.06 -14.13 40.70
C LYS A 415 -18.27 -14.12 39.39
N THR A 416 -18.81 -13.60 38.28
CA THR A 416 -18.13 -13.60 36.95
C THR A 416 -17.78 -12.22 36.41
N LEU A 417 -16.63 -12.09 35.74
CA LEU A 417 -15.86 -10.88 35.52
C LEU A 417 -15.42 -10.74 34.04
N ILE A 418 -15.85 -9.70 33.28
CA ILE A 418 -15.91 -9.72 31.78
C ILE A 418 -15.42 -8.46 31.03
N PHE A 419 -14.58 -8.55 29.97
CA PHE A 419 -13.79 -7.42 29.42
C PHE A 419 -14.28 -6.67 28.12
N ARG A 420 -13.88 -5.39 27.82
CA ARG A 420 -14.25 -4.40 26.70
C ARG A 420 -13.22 -3.22 26.45
N TYR A 421 -13.41 -2.31 25.46
CA TYR A 421 -12.65 -1.02 25.22
C TYR A 421 -13.65 0.16 25.00
N PRO A 422 -13.32 1.43 25.36
CA PRO A 422 -14.25 2.58 25.25
C PRO A 422 -14.44 3.25 23.88
N THR A 423 -13.69 2.91 22.82
CA THR A 423 -13.73 3.62 21.52
C THR A 423 -14.15 2.74 20.33
N ASN A 424 -14.52 1.47 20.57
CA ASN A 424 -15.07 0.57 19.55
C ASN A 424 -16.28 -0.16 20.15
N LEU A 425 -17.28 0.59 20.60
CA LEU A 425 -18.43 0.01 21.30
C LEU A 425 -19.42 -0.59 20.32
N PHE A 426 -19.72 -1.89 20.44
CA PHE A 426 -20.91 -2.56 19.88
C PHE A 426 -22.14 -2.52 20.81
N SER A 427 -22.14 -1.67 21.85
CA SER A 427 -23.10 -1.75 22.97
C SER A 427 -24.08 -0.59 22.97
N GLN A 428 -25.37 -0.87 23.15
CA GLN A 428 -26.39 0.15 23.38
C GLN A 428 -26.99 0.06 24.78
N TYR A 429 -27.54 1.17 25.27
CA TYR A 429 -28.26 1.17 26.56
C TYR A 429 -29.50 0.26 26.56
N GLY A 430 -30.07 -0.08 25.40
CA GLY A 430 -31.14 -1.07 25.25
C GLY A 430 -30.72 -2.51 25.58
N ASP A 431 -29.41 -2.77 25.72
CA ASP A 431 -28.87 -4.05 26.16
C ASP A 431 -28.95 -4.26 27.67
N LEU A 432 -29.26 -3.21 28.45
CA LEU A 432 -29.34 -3.24 29.91
C LEU A 432 -30.67 -3.88 30.39
N PRO A 433 -30.73 -4.43 31.61
CA PRO A 433 -31.96 -5.03 32.13
C PRO A 433 -33.11 -4.01 32.19
N PRO A 434 -34.38 -4.40 31.96
CA PRO A 434 -35.53 -3.51 32.17
C PRO A 434 -35.58 -2.95 33.59
N ASP A 435 -35.24 -3.75 34.60
CA ASP A 435 -35.18 -3.32 36.01
C ASP A 435 -34.07 -2.28 36.26
N PHE A 436 -33.04 -2.27 35.41
CA PHE A 436 -31.99 -1.25 35.40
C PHE A 436 -32.48 0.03 34.71
N ALA A 437 -33.16 -0.10 33.56
CA ALA A 437 -33.80 1.03 32.89
C ALA A 437 -34.94 1.67 33.72
N ALA A 438 -35.51 0.90 34.65
CA ALA A 438 -36.52 1.32 35.61
C ALA A 438 -35.95 1.72 36.99
N GLY A 439 -34.63 1.60 37.22
CA GLY A 439 -33.95 2.07 38.44
C GLY A 439 -34.14 1.23 39.71
N SER A 440 -34.35 -0.09 39.64
CA SER A 440 -34.62 -0.95 40.80
C SER A 440 -33.77 -2.25 40.96
N PRO A 441 -32.42 -2.21 40.93
CA PRO A 441 -31.58 -3.35 41.36
C PRO A 441 -31.49 -3.47 42.90
N ALA A 442 -31.26 -4.70 43.40
CA ALA A 442 -31.17 -5.03 44.83
C ALA A 442 -29.70 -5.17 45.33
N SER A 443 -29.16 -4.05 45.85
CA SER A 443 -28.06 -3.81 46.83
C SER A 443 -26.67 -4.50 46.76
N PHE A 444 -25.62 -3.69 46.99
CA PHE A 444 -24.32 -4.04 47.61
C PHE A 444 -24.25 -3.49 49.05
N ASP A 445 -23.25 -3.90 49.84
CA ASP A 445 -22.97 -3.29 51.16
C ASP A 445 -21.48 -2.92 51.31
N ARG A 446 -21.23 -1.78 51.97
CA ARG A 446 -19.90 -1.16 52.15
C ARG A 446 -19.19 -1.77 53.35
N VAL A 447 -17.92 -2.19 53.20
CA VAL A 447 -17.10 -2.60 54.36
C VAL A 447 -16.20 -1.43 54.82
N SER A 448 -16.63 -0.80 55.92
CA SER A 448 -15.93 0.05 56.91
C SER A 448 -14.79 1.01 56.49
N GLY A 449 -14.98 2.30 56.80
CA GLY A 449 -13.99 3.10 57.55
C GLY A 449 -13.15 4.15 56.81
N SER A 450 -12.62 3.88 55.61
CA SER A 450 -11.80 4.86 54.87
C SER A 450 -12.50 5.39 53.63
N THR A 451 -12.23 6.64 53.28
CA THR A 451 -13.01 7.45 52.35
C THR A 451 -12.89 7.09 50.88
N ASP A 452 -11.98 6.21 50.47
CA ASP A 452 -11.88 5.79 49.06
C ASP A 452 -11.57 4.29 48.95
N LEU A 453 -12.42 3.55 48.24
CA LEU A 453 -12.19 2.14 47.85
C LEU A 453 -11.14 2.00 46.73
N TYR A 454 -10.59 3.11 46.25
CA TYR A 454 -9.62 3.18 45.17
C TYR A 454 -8.34 3.89 45.62
N SER A 455 -7.20 3.46 45.09
CA SER A 455 -5.95 4.21 45.25
C SER A 455 -6.12 5.64 44.72
N SER A 456 -5.70 6.65 45.48
CA SER A 456 -5.78 8.07 45.08
C SER A 456 -5.07 8.40 43.76
N THR A 457 -4.16 7.53 43.32
CA THR A 457 -3.52 7.58 41.99
C THR A 457 -4.51 7.42 40.82
N PHE A 458 -5.70 6.87 41.05
CA PHE A 458 -6.76 6.78 40.03
C PHE A 458 -7.56 8.08 39.86
N LEU A 459 -7.53 8.99 40.84
CA LEU A 459 -8.29 10.25 40.80
C LEU A 459 -7.59 11.37 40.01
N THR A 460 -6.30 11.23 39.73
CA THR A 460 -5.46 12.30 39.14
C THR A 460 -4.96 12.01 37.72
N ALA A 461 -5.14 10.79 37.20
CA ALA A 461 -4.69 10.41 35.87
C ALA A 461 -5.89 10.36 34.90
N PRO A 462 -5.96 11.24 33.87
CA PRO A 462 -7.17 11.45 33.06
C PRO A 462 -7.63 10.26 32.19
N ASN A 463 -6.92 9.12 32.18
CA ASN A 463 -6.97 8.22 31.02
C ASN A 463 -7.36 6.74 31.20
N THR A 464 -7.54 6.12 32.39
CA THR A 464 -7.76 4.63 32.36
C THR A 464 -8.60 3.92 33.40
N LEU A 465 -9.15 4.54 34.45
CA LEU A 465 -10.23 3.89 35.21
C LEU A 465 -11.48 4.74 34.98
N ARG A 466 -12.52 4.18 34.37
CA ARG A 466 -13.80 4.90 34.20
C ARG A 466 -14.92 4.16 34.92
N ARG A 467 -15.63 4.89 35.77
CA ARG A 467 -16.87 4.45 36.41
C ARG A 467 -17.94 4.41 35.33
N LEU A 468 -18.48 3.24 35.02
CA LEU A 468 -19.45 3.13 33.93
C LEU A 468 -20.86 3.50 34.39
N LEU A 469 -21.37 2.89 35.47
CA LEU A 469 -22.76 3.09 35.93
C LEU A 469 -22.86 2.88 37.46
N THR A 470 -23.38 3.89 38.17
CA THR A 470 -23.89 3.79 39.54
C THR A 470 -25.38 4.09 39.57
N ALA A 471 -26.09 3.47 40.51
CA ALA A 471 -27.47 3.85 40.82
C ALA A 471 -27.53 4.33 42.27
N GLU A 472 -27.79 5.62 42.49
CA GLU A 472 -28.04 6.16 43.82
C GLU A 472 -29.48 5.89 44.24
N ARG A 473 -29.69 5.47 45.50
CA ARG A 473 -31.02 5.30 46.08
C ARG A 473 -31.15 6.12 47.35
N ASN A 474 -31.48 7.40 47.21
CA ASN A 474 -32.12 8.14 48.30
C ASN A 474 -33.65 7.99 48.18
N SER A 475 -34.34 7.75 49.29
CA SER A 475 -35.80 7.60 49.37
C SER A 475 -36.62 8.83 48.94
N SER A 476 -36.00 9.92 48.48
CA SER A 476 -36.72 11.15 48.11
C SER A 476 -36.22 11.91 46.87
N VAL A 477 -35.07 11.57 46.29
CA VAL A 477 -34.56 12.24 45.07
C VAL A 477 -33.98 11.18 44.13
N ASN A 478 -34.63 11.00 42.97
CA ASN A 478 -34.19 10.08 41.93
C ASN A 478 -33.19 10.82 41.04
N CYS A 479 -31.90 10.84 41.42
CA CYS A 479 -30.82 11.42 40.62
C CYS A 479 -30.68 10.61 39.32
N THR A 480 -31.44 11.01 38.30
CA THR A 480 -31.57 10.25 37.07
C THR A 480 -30.46 10.64 36.11
N ASN A 481 -29.55 9.69 35.88
CA ASN A 481 -28.44 9.73 34.91
C ASN A 481 -27.23 10.60 35.30
N HIS A 482 -26.26 9.98 35.98
CA HIS A 482 -24.87 10.44 35.87
C HIS A 482 -24.39 10.23 34.44
N LYS A 483 -24.34 11.33 33.67
CA LYS A 483 -23.62 11.40 32.41
C LYS A 483 -22.18 11.81 32.72
N ASP A 484 -21.33 10.85 33.03
CA ASP A 484 -19.90 11.11 33.00
C ASP A 484 -19.42 11.05 31.54
N THR A 485 -19.69 12.13 30.78
CA THR A 485 -19.41 12.23 29.34
C THR A 485 -17.92 12.36 29.00
N GLY A 486 -17.02 12.01 29.92
CA GLY A 486 -15.58 12.01 29.67
C GLY A 486 -14.95 13.40 29.60
N THR A 487 -15.66 14.45 30.01
CA THR A 487 -15.07 15.77 30.28
C THR A 487 -14.34 15.73 31.61
N ASN A 488 -13.03 15.92 31.58
CA ASN A 488 -12.19 16.07 32.76
C ASN A 488 -12.80 17.12 33.72
N GLY A 489 -13.18 16.73 34.93
CA GLY A 489 -13.69 17.64 35.97
C GLY A 489 -15.21 17.83 36.04
N ALA A 490 -16.02 16.92 35.49
CA ALA A 490 -17.45 16.89 35.77
C ALA A 490 -17.70 16.44 37.23
N THR A 491 -17.66 17.39 38.17
CA THR A 491 -18.13 17.16 39.53
C THR A 491 -19.65 17.00 39.53
N SER A 492 -20.16 16.03 40.29
CA SER A 492 -21.60 15.86 40.51
C SER A 492 -22.21 17.20 40.96
N PRO A 493 -23.40 17.61 40.47
CA PRO A 493 -24.13 18.72 41.07
C PRO A 493 -24.24 18.48 42.58
N ALA A 494 -24.06 19.52 43.40
CA ALA A 494 -23.88 19.47 44.86
C ALA A 494 -25.07 18.95 45.70
N GLY A 495 -25.89 18.05 45.16
CA GLY A 495 -26.96 17.33 45.86
C GLY A 495 -27.15 15.87 45.39
N CYS A 496 -26.31 15.36 44.49
CA CYS A 496 -26.28 13.94 44.03
C CYS A 496 -24.88 13.33 44.26
N ASP A 497 -24.20 13.76 45.31
CA ASP A 497 -22.97 13.15 45.80
C ASP A 497 -23.03 13.37 47.31
N ASP A 498 -23.56 12.36 48.00
CA ASP A 498 -23.76 12.42 49.45
C ASP A 498 -22.38 12.30 50.12
N THR A 499 -21.65 13.41 50.13
CA THR A 499 -20.46 13.64 50.96
C THR A 499 -20.80 13.64 52.46
N GLY A 500 -22.08 13.51 52.82
CA GLY A 500 -22.56 13.27 54.18
C GLY A 500 -22.21 11.86 54.63
N THR A 501 -21.67 11.75 55.84
CA THR A 501 -21.27 10.54 56.56
C THR A 501 -22.38 9.51 56.83
N SER A 502 -23.47 9.55 56.08
CA SER A 502 -24.59 8.61 56.21
C SER A 502 -24.16 7.25 55.66
N THR A 503 -24.50 6.17 56.38
CA THR A 503 -24.32 4.77 55.99
C THR A 503 -25.20 4.37 54.79
N SER A 504 -25.61 5.33 53.96
CA SER A 504 -26.56 5.17 52.86
C SER A 504 -26.05 5.75 51.53
N ALA A 505 -24.86 6.36 51.53
CA ALA A 505 -24.19 6.87 50.33
C ALA A 505 -23.40 5.75 49.61
N ASP A 506 -23.58 5.65 48.29
CA ASP A 506 -22.89 4.76 47.34
C ASP A 506 -22.97 3.25 47.64
N ILE A 507 -24.19 2.70 47.64
CA ILE A 507 -24.44 1.29 47.96
C ILE A 507 -24.71 0.40 46.72
N THR A 508 -24.51 0.87 45.48
CA THR A 508 -24.75 0.03 44.28
C THR A 508 -23.90 0.39 43.05
N ASP A 509 -22.68 -0.15 42.97
CA ASP A 509 -21.85 -0.15 41.76
C ASP A 509 -22.11 -1.43 40.93
N LEU A 510 -22.42 -1.32 39.63
CA LEU A 510 -22.71 -2.48 38.78
C LEU A 510 -21.51 -3.00 37.96
N TYR A 511 -20.56 -2.15 37.54
CA TYR A 511 -19.39 -2.56 36.72
C TYR A 511 -18.20 -1.60 36.89
N VAL A 512 -16.96 -2.13 36.88
CA VAL A 512 -15.70 -1.35 36.87
C VAL A 512 -14.74 -1.93 35.81
N TYR A 513 -13.88 -1.10 35.21
CA TYR A 513 -12.78 -1.59 34.36
C TYR A 513 -11.54 -0.68 34.43
N GLY A 514 -10.38 -1.23 34.08
CA GLY A 514 -9.08 -0.55 34.05
C GLY A 514 -8.09 -1.21 33.08
N ARG A 515 -7.05 -0.50 32.63
CA ARG A 515 -5.98 -1.09 31.80
C ARG A 515 -4.83 -1.59 32.67
N TYR A 516 -4.17 -2.67 32.26
CA TYR A 516 -2.92 -3.05 32.90
C TYR A 516 -1.91 -1.90 32.81
N LEU A 517 -1.38 -1.47 33.96
CA LEU A 517 -0.46 -0.33 34.12
C LEU A 517 -0.98 1.01 33.60
N ASN A 518 -2.29 1.19 33.37
CA ASN A 518 -2.83 2.46 32.84
C ASN A 518 -2.25 2.80 31.44
N ASP A 519 -1.93 1.78 30.62
CA ASP A 519 -1.40 1.98 29.26
C ASP A 519 -2.44 1.59 28.19
N VAL A 520 -2.69 2.47 27.22
CA VAL A 520 -3.66 2.27 26.11
C VAL A 520 -3.29 1.11 25.19
N ASP A 521 -2.00 0.76 25.15
CA ASP A 521 -1.47 -0.36 24.37
C ASP A 521 -1.61 -1.70 25.12
N ASN A 522 -1.83 -1.68 26.44
CA ASN A 522 -2.04 -2.89 27.23
C ASN A 522 -3.50 -3.37 27.19
N GLY A 523 -3.64 -4.65 27.49
CA GLY A 523 -4.88 -5.36 27.67
C GLY A 523 -5.68 -4.73 28.81
N ILE A 524 -6.99 -4.76 28.63
CA ILE A 524 -7.91 -4.17 29.61
C ILE A 524 -8.24 -5.23 30.65
N ALA A 525 -8.77 -4.84 31.80
CA ALA A 525 -9.30 -5.62 32.91
C ALA A 525 -10.64 -5.10 33.40
N PHE A 526 -11.61 -5.98 33.60
CA PHE A 526 -12.98 -5.61 33.94
C PHE A 526 -13.46 -6.29 35.19
N TYR A 527 -14.58 -5.83 35.75
CA TYR A 527 -15.19 -6.32 36.96
C TYR A 527 -16.71 -6.22 36.91
N SER A 528 -17.39 -7.33 37.24
CA SER A 528 -18.84 -7.44 37.37
C SER A 528 -19.20 -8.27 38.62
N PRO A 529 -19.73 -7.67 39.69
CA PRO A 529 -20.07 -8.41 40.90
C PRO A 529 -21.48 -9.08 40.86
N GLY A 530 -21.66 -10.21 41.57
CA GLY A 530 -22.97 -10.80 41.94
C GLY A 530 -23.31 -12.22 41.39
N ASN A 531 -24.36 -12.85 41.93
CA ASN A 531 -24.90 -14.19 41.55
C ASN A 531 -25.96 -14.13 40.42
N ASN A 532 -25.91 -13.09 39.59
CA ASN A 532 -26.92 -12.76 38.58
C ASN A 532 -26.84 -13.63 37.31
N ILE A 533 -26.03 -14.68 37.37
CA ILE A 533 -25.67 -15.62 36.31
C ILE A 533 -26.47 -16.93 36.45
N THR A 534 -27.39 -16.99 37.41
CA THR A 534 -28.32 -18.11 37.52
C THR A 534 -29.24 -18.15 36.29
N PRO A 535 -29.66 -19.35 35.82
CA PRO A 535 -30.39 -19.55 34.55
C PRO A 535 -31.75 -18.83 34.38
N GLY A 536 -32.17 -17.97 35.31
CA GLY A 536 -33.50 -17.34 35.31
C GLY A 536 -33.53 -15.80 35.36
N GLY A 537 -32.39 -15.11 35.32
CA GLY A 537 -32.35 -13.70 35.76
C GLY A 537 -32.02 -12.64 34.72
N GLN A 538 -30.78 -12.57 34.24
CA GLN A 538 -30.28 -11.28 33.72
C GLN A 538 -29.40 -11.41 32.47
N GLN A 539 -30.07 -11.43 31.31
CA GLN A 539 -29.49 -11.52 29.96
C GLN A 539 -28.55 -10.37 29.57
N ALA A 540 -28.52 -9.27 30.31
CA ALA A 540 -27.72 -8.09 29.97
C ALA A 540 -26.21 -8.34 30.12
N GLN A 541 -25.80 -9.08 31.14
CA GLN A 541 -24.39 -9.45 31.35
C GLN A 541 -23.86 -10.28 30.18
N LEU A 542 -24.66 -11.26 29.72
CA LEU A 542 -24.36 -12.10 28.57
C LEU A 542 -24.22 -11.28 27.27
N LYS A 543 -25.12 -10.35 27.01
CA LYS A 543 -24.99 -9.42 25.88
C LYS A 543 -23.70 -8.60 25.98
N LEU A 544 -23.33 -8.18 27.19
CA LEU A 544 -22.16 -7.35 27.43
C LEU A 544 -20.88 -8.00 26.88
N VAL A 545 -20.70 -9.28 27.21
CA VAL A 545 -19.55 -10.10 26.79
C VAL A 545 -19.61 -10.44 25.30
N LEU A 546 -20.78 -10.86 24.80
CA LEU A 546 -20.92 -11.28 23.41
C LEU A 546 -20.61 -10.11 22.48
N SER A 547 -21.04 -8.91 22.86
CA SER A 547 -20.64 -7.68 22.16
C SER A 547 -19.13 -7.46 22.21
N ALA A 548 -18.47 -7.77 23.32
CA ALA A 548 -17.03 -7.55 23.47
C ALA A 548 -16.20 -8.51 22.62
N ILE A 549 -16.60 -9.77 22.56
CA ILE A 549 -16.06 -10.80 21.66
C ILE A 549 -16.19 -10.34 20.20
N LEU A 550 -17.31 -9.69 19.84
CA LEU A 550 -17.53 -9.16 18.50
C LEU A 550 -16.96 -7.76 18.23
N ALA A 551 -16.28 -7.10 19.17
CA ALA A 551 -15.93 -5.68 19.07
C ALA A 551 -14.41 -5.36 19.04
N THR A 552 -13.54 -6.29 19.40
CA THR A 552 -12.10 -6.04 19.52
C THR A 552 -11.32 -6.67 18.37
N PRO A 553 -11.11 -5.96 17.24
CA PRO A 553 -10.09 -6.39 16.29
C PRO A 553 -8.71 -6.32 16.96
N THR A 554 -7.81 -7.20 16.56
CA THR A 554 -6.38 -7.07 16.86
C THR A 554 -5.83 -5.85 16.11
N LEU A 555 -5.82 -4.70 16.78
CA LEU A 555 -5.51 -3.40 16.17
C LEU A 555 -4.03 -3.30 15.78
N ARG A 556 -3.63 -3.55 14.53
CA ARG A 556 -2.37 -2.97 14.04
C ARG A 556 -2.59 -1.48 13.80
N LYS A 557 -1.89 -0.63 14.56
CA LYS A 557 -1.80 0.81 14.25
C LYS A 557 -0.99 0.95 12.96
N GLU A 558 -1.67 1.14 11.83
CA GLU A 558 -0.99 1.66 10.65
C GLU A 558 -0.47 3.05 10.99
N GLN A 559 0.86 3.18 11.03
CA GLN A 559 1.46 4.51 11.05
C GLN A 559 1.14 5.20 9.73
N ALA A 560 0.86 6.50 9.79
CA ALA A 560 0.65 7.31 8.60
C ALA A 560 1.78 7.05 7.60
N PRO A 561 1.48 6.77 6.32
CA PRO A 561 2.50 6.54 5.32
C PRO A 561 3.45 7.74 5.28
N ILE A 562 4.75 7.50 5.44
CA ILE A 562 5.77 8.54 5.34
C ILE A 562 6.24 8.54 3.88
N LYS A 563 6.28 9.73 3.29
CA LYS A 563 6.91 9.94 1.99
C LYS A 563 8.38 10.29 2.18
N ARG A 564 9.25 9.70 1.38
CA ARG A 564 10.65 10.06 1.31
C ARG A 564 11.08 10.16 -0.14
N GLU A 565 11.88 11.17 -0.39
CA GLU A 565 12.48 11.39 -1.69
C GLU A 565 13.83 10.68 -1.78
N ILE A 566 14.05 9.97 -2.90
CA ILE A 566 15.25 9.18 -3.16
C ILE A 566 15.76 9.56 -4.54
N SER A 567 17.08 9.69 -4.67
CA SER A 567 17.73 9.89 -5.97
C SER A 567 18.64 8.71 -6.30
N ARG A 568 18.54 8.23 -7.54
CA ARG A 568 19.52 7.37 -8.22
C ARG A 568 20.10 8.03 -9.46
N SER A 569 19.80 9.31 -9.65
CA SER A 569 20.20 10.08 -10.82
C SER A 569 21.47 10.86 -10.50
N ASN A 570 22.39 10.94 -11.45
CA ASN A 570 23.65 11.65 -11.23
C ASN A 570 23.39 13.16 -11.18
N PRO A 571 23.92 13.87 -10.17
CA PRO A 571 23.88 15.32 -10.19
C PRO A 571 24.79 15.85 -11.30
N ILE A 572 24.40 16.94 -11.94
CA ILE A 572 25.27 17.69 -12.85
C ILE A 572 25.41 19.14 -12.38
N THR A 573 26.49 19.82 -12.79
CA THR A 573 26.60 21.27 -12.68
C THR A 573 26.14 21.93 -13.98
N ALA A 574 25.29 22.94 -13.89
CA ALA A 574 24.84 23.72 -15.04
C ALA A 574 24.50 25.17 -14.65
N ALA A 575 24.45 26.07 -15.63
CA ALA A 575 23.93 27.42 -15.43
C ALA A 575 22.39 27.42 -15.61
N ILE A 576 21.66 27.76 -14.55
CA ILE A 576 20.20 27.80 -14.50
C ILE A 576 19.76 29.23 -14.19
N GLY A 577 19.07 29.88 -15.14
CA GLY A 577 18.70 31.30 -15.00
C GLY A 577 19.90 32.24 -14.81
N GLY A 578 21.10 31.85 -15.28
CA GLY A 578 22.35 32.58 -15.07
C GLY A 578 23.11 32.21 -13.79
N GLU A 579 22.51 31.42 -12.90
CA GLU A 579 23.13 30.96 -11.64
C GLU A 579 23.78 29.58 -11.80
N ALA A 580 24.95 29.38 -11.21
CA ALA A 580 25.55 28.04 -11.15
C ALA A 580 24.73 27.14 -10.21
N ALA A 581 24.30 25.98 -10.71
CA ALA A 581 23.39 25.08 -10.02
C ALA A 581 23.81 23.62 -10.11
N ILE A 582 23.48 22.85 -9.07
CA ILE A 582 23.41 21.40 -9.11
C ILE A 582 22.01 21.01 -9.57
N VAL A 583 21.91 20.19 -10.61
CA VAL A 583 20.63 19.71 -11.14
C VAL A 583 20.55 18.20 -10.97
N GLN A 584 19.48 17.71 -10.35
CA GLN A 584 19.32 16.30 -10.03
C GLN A 584 17.84 15.89 -10.05
N GLY A 585 17.59 14.69 -10.56
CA GLY A 585 16.28 14.05 -10.53
C GLY A 585 16.12 13.09 -9.34
N SER A 586 14.89 12.95 -8.86
CA SER A 586 14.54 12.07 -7.74
C SER A 586 13.13 11.49 -7.90
N PHE A 587 12.78 10.54 -7.04
CA PHE A 587 11.46 9.95 -6.97
C PHE A 587 10.96 9.85 -5.51
N GLU A 588 9.65 9.95 -5.32
CA GLU A 588 8.98 9.73 -4.05
C GLU A 588 8.79 8.23 -3.80
N TYR A 589 9.13 7.80 -2.60
CA TYR A 589 8.85 6.49 -2.06
C TYR A 589 7.93 6.62 -0.85
N THR A 590 6.89 5.79 -0.77
CA THR A 590 5.98 5.77 0.37
C THR A 590 6.20 4.48 1.16
N TYR A 591 6.52 4.60 2.44
CA TYR A 591 6.72 3.45 3.32
C TYR A 591 5.89 3.58 4.59
N VAL A 592 5.62 2.43 5.19
CA VAL A 592 5.07 2.34 6.54
C VAL A 592 6.19 1.85 7.43
N THR A 593 6.43 2.57 8.51
CA THR A 593 7.46 2.21 9.47
C THR A 593 6.85 1.28 10.50
N TYR A 594 7.46 0.10 10.71
CA TYR A 594 7.08 -0.81 11.78
C TYR A 594 8.23 -0.91 12.79
N PRO A 595 7.95 -0.86 14.11
CA PRO A 595 8.94 -1.23 15.11
C PRO A 595 9.38 -2.68 14.89
N ASP A 596 10.66 -2.95 14.68
CA ASP A 596 11.18 -4.32 14.55
C ASP A 596 11.20 -5.00 15.93
N PRO A 597 10.39 -6.05 16.18
CA PRO A 597 10.19 -6.57 17.54
C PRO A 597 11.32 -7.47 18.07
N ILE A 598 12.37 -7.76 17.27
CA ILE A 598 13.38 -8.77 17.61
C ILE A 598 14.75 -8.19 18.01
N SER A 599 14.96 -6.87 17.89
CA SER A 599 16.24 -6.25 18.26
C SER A 599 16.26 -5.80 19.73
N THR A 600 16.53 -6.71 20.67
CA THR A 600 16.83 -6.38 22.08
C THR A 600 18.19 -5.68 22.27
N LEU A 601 18.90 -5.34 21.19
CA LEU A 601 20.13 -4.55 21.22
C LEU A 601 19.79 -3.07 21.12
N ALA A 602 20.18 -2.32 22.16
CA ALA A 602 19.89 -0.90 22.37
C ALA A 602 20.54 0.01 21.30
N TYR A 603 19.89 0.17 20.15
CA TYR A 603 20.17 1.23 19.18
C TYR A 603 18.87 1.79 18.56
N PRO A 604 18.61 3.10 18.62
CA PRO A 604 17.40 3.74 18.06
C PRO A 604 17.36 3.80 16.51
N ALA A 605 18.14 2.98 15.80
CA ALA A 605 18.24 2.97 14.34
C ALA A 605 17.45 1.84 13.63
N ASN A 606 16.77 0.96 14.38
CA ASN A 606 16.24 -0.31 13.84
C ASN A 606 14.72 -0.30 13.58
N LEU A 607 14.19 0.81 13.08
CA LEU A 607 12.84 0.80 12.51
C LEU A 607 12.91 0.18 11.11
N LYS A 608 12.41 -1.05 10.95
CA LYS A 608 12.26 -1.65 9.62
C LYS A 608 11.18 -0.88 8.88
N GLN A 609 11.59 -0.13 7.88
CA GLN A 609 10.68 0.51 6.95
C GLN A 609 10.28 -0.52 5.91
N TYR A 610 8.98 -0.81 5.83
CA TYR A 610 8.46 -1.68 4.80
C TYR A 610 7.95 -0.77 3.68
N PRO A 611 8.42 -0.96 2.43
CA PRO A 611 7.72 -0.42 1.29
C PRO A 611 6.24 -0.73 1.44
N VAL A 612 5.37 0.28 1.34
CA VAL A 612 3.99 -0.05 1.01
C VAL A 612 4.07 -0.57 -0.41
N PRO A 613 3.80 -1.86 -0.68
CA PRO A 613 3.78 -2.34 -2.05
C PRO A 613 2.74 -1.49 -2.73
N ARG A 614 3.17 -0.53 -3.55
CA ARG A 614 2.23 0.24 -4.34
C ARG A 614 1.62 -0.81 -5.24
N THR A 615 0.37 -1.15 -4.99
CA THR A 615 -0.42 -1.81 -6.01
C THR A 615 -0.50 -0.78 -7.12
N VAL A 616 0.45 -0.87 -8.05
CA VAL A 616 0.51 -0.02 -9.22
C VAL A 616 -0.84 -0.27 -9.89
N SER A 617 -1.76 0.70 -9.78
CA SER A 617 -3.09 0.57 -10.34
C SER A 617 -2.91 0.64 -11.85
N GLY A 618 -2.64 -0.53 -12.43
CA GLY A 618 -2.58 -0.75 -13.85
C GLY A 618 -3.97 -1.12 -14.35
N VAL A 619 -4.24 -0.83 -15.62
CA VAL A 619 -5.49 -1.20 -16.29
C VAL A 619 -5.31 -2.54 -16.97
N TYR A 620 -5.79 -3.60 -16.31
CA TYR A 620 -5.82 -4.97 -16.84
C TYR A 620 -7.20 -5.32 -17.40
N ASN A 621 -8.25 -4.75 -16.83
CA ASN A 621 -9.65 -4.89 -17.25
C ASN A 621 -10.39 -3.54 -17.14
N THR A 622 -11.66 -3.51 -17.53
CA THR A 622 -12.46 -2.28 -17.56
C THR A 622 -12.75 -1.69 -16.18
N ALA A 623 -12.86 -2.52 -15.13
CA ALA A 623 -13.10 -2.05 -13.76
C ALA A 623 -11.88 -1.33 -13.16
N ASP A 624 -10.68 -1.57 -13.70
CA ASP A 624 -9.46 -0.92 -13.25
C ASP A 624 -9.34 0.53 -13.73
N VAL A 625 -10.09 0.92 -14.77
CA VAL A 625 -10.00 2.23 -15.41
C VAL A 625 -10.33 3.37 -14.44
N ASP A 626 -11.36 3.19 -13.61
CA ASP A 626 -11.79 4.20 -12.65
C ASP A 626 -10.79 4.36 -11.50
N ALA A 627 -10.05 3.30 -11.17
CA ALA A 627 -8.99 3.30 -10.16
C ALA A 627 -7.61 3.70 -10.71
N PHE A 628 -7.48 3.92 -12.03
CA PHE A 628 -6.20 4.24 -12.66
C PHE A 628 -5.70 5.63 -12.22
N THR A 629 -4.52 5.64 -11.60
CA THR A 629 -3.80 6.86 -11.20
C THR A 629 -2.50 6.97 -11.95
N PHE A 630 -2.09 8.18 -12.33
CA PHE A 630 -0.85 8.40 -13.06
C PHE A 630 -0.16 9.70 -12.59
N PRO A 631 1.18 9.75 -12.47
CA PRO A 631 2.09 8.63 -12.54
C PRO A 631 2.01 7.76 -11.27
N ALA A 632 2.27 6.45 -11.42
CA ALA A 632 2.34 5.55 -10.27
C ALA A 632 3.55 5.76 -9.36
N GLN A 633 4.58 6.47 -9.82
CA GLN A 633 5.66 6.94 -8.96
C GLN A 633 5.88 8.40 -9.29
N ARG A 634 5.74 9.27 -8.28
CA ARG A 634 5.97 10.70 -8.45
C ARG A 634 7.45 10.99 -8.33
N GLY A 635 7.90 12.09 -8.90
CA GLY A 635 9.27 12.53 -8.77
C GLY A 635 9.45 14.02 -8.89
N HIS A 636 10.72 14.41 -8.81
CA HIS A 636 11.16 15.78 -8.94
C HIS A 636 12.35 15.85 -9.90
N MET A 637 12.46 16.96 -10.61
CA MET A 637 13.69 17.39 -11.24
C MET A 637 13.98 18.78 -10.70
N ARG A 638 15.05 18.91 -9.93
CA ARG A 638 15.35 20.15 -9.21
C ARG A 638 16.70 20.70 -9.57
N ALA A 639 16.77 22.02 -9.61
CA ALA A 639 18.02 22.76 -9.63
C ALA A 639 18.19 23.49 -8.30
N ARG A 640 19.37 23.39 -7.69
CA ARG A 640 19.74 24.09 -6.46
C ARG A 640 21.01 24.88 -6.68
N LYS A 641 21.10 26.08 -6.11
CA LYS A 641 22.31 26.93 -6.19
C LYS A 641 23.54 26.14 -5.71
N ALA A 642 24.56 26.03 -6.56
CA ALA A 642 25.77 25.27 -6.25
C ALA A 642 26.49 25.81 -5.00
N SER A 643 26.45 27.12 -4.77
CA SER A 643 27.00 27.79 -3.59
C SER A 643 26.36 27.39 -2.26
N THR A 644 25.23 26.69 -2.29
CA THR A 644 24.48 26.25 -1.09
C THR A 644 24.72 24.78 -0.75
N ILE A 645 25.53 24.09 -1.56
CA ILE A 645 25.95 22.71 -1.32
C ILE A 645 27.25 22.76 -0.52
N THR A 646 27.20 22.22 0.69
CA THR A 646 28.37 22.12 1.59
C THR A 646 28.85 20.68 1.64
N THR A 647 29.95 20.42 2.36
CA THR A 647 30.45 19.06 2.62
C THR A 647 29.56 18.26 3.59
N THR A 648 28.56 18.90 4.20
CA THR A 648 27.57 18.22 5.05
C THR A 648 26.41 17.73 4.20
N ALA A 649 25.92 16.52 4.47
CA ALA A 649 24.72 16.00 3.83
C ALA A 649 23.55 16.95 4.09
N ASN A 650 22.91 17.41 3.02
CA ASN A 650 21.71 18.23 3.08
C ASN A 650 20.64 17.56 2.23
N ALA A 651 19.39 17.55 2.70
CA ALA A 651 18.28 17.18 1.83
C ALA A 651 18.20 18.18 0.66
N PHE A 652 17.88 17.68 -0.54
CA PHE A 652 17.89 18.52 -1.73
C PHE A 652 16.86 19.67 -1.63
N ASP A 653 15.76 19.43 -0.90
CA ASP A 653 14.65 20.34 -0.59
C ASP A 653 14.76 21.08 0.75
N ALA A 654 15.85 20.92 1.52
CA ALA A 654 15.96 21.44 2.89
C ALA A 654 15.72 22.96 3.03
N SER A 655 15.84 23.73 1.95
CA SER A 655 15.50 25.15 1.93
C SER A 655 14.90 25.58 0.58
N PRO A 656 13.63 25.98 0.54
CA PRO A 656 12.98 26.49 -0.69
C PRO A 656 13.72 27.67 -1.33
N THR A 657 14.43 28.50 -0.55
CA THR A 657 15.17 29.66 -1.07
C THR A 657 16.42 29.31 -1.88
N ASN A 658 16.91 28.07 -1.75
CA ASN A 658 18.09 27.58 -2.46
C ASN A 658 17.71 26.79 -3.72
N VAL A 659 16.46 26.36 -3.83
CA VAL A 659 15.90 25.68 -5.00
C VAL A 659 15.58 26.74 -6.06
N LEU A 660 16.27 26.66 -7.20
CA LEU A 660 16.03 27.53 -8.35
C LEU A 660 14.77 27.13 -9.11
N PHE A 661 14.51 25.82 -9.23
CA PHE A 661 13.23 25.29 -9.67
C PHE A 661 13.00 23.85 -9.18
N ASP A 662 11.74 23.46 -9.13
CA ASP A 662 11.27 22.08 -9.08
C ASP A 662 10.26 21.85 -10.20
N ALA A 663 10.63 21.05 -11.20
CA ALA A 663 9.80 20.80 -12.36
C ALA A 663 8.42 20.22 -11.98
N ALA A 664 8.33 19.43 -10.91
CA ALA A 664 7.06 18.85 -10.46
C ALA A 664 6.01 19.89 -10.06
N THR A 665 6.47 21.09 -9.66
CA THR A 665 5.60 22.20 -9.26
C THR A 665 5.27 23.16 -10.41
N ALA A 666 5.95 23.02 -11.55
CA ALA A 666 5.88 23.93 -12.69
C ALA A 666 5.29 23.28 -13.97
N ILE A 667 4.78 22.05 -13.87
CA ILE A 667 4.04 21.43 -14.96
C ILE A 667 2.77 22.23 -15.22
N PRO A 668 2.51 22.68 -16.47
CA PRO A 668 1.30 23.42 -16.78
C PRO A 668 0.03 22.58 -16.56
N PRO A 669 -1.11 23.20 -16.23
CA PRO A 669 -2.39 22.51 -16.20
C PRO A 669 -2.65 21.73 -17.48
N ALA A 670 -3.21 20.53 -17.35
CA ALA A 670 -3.63 19.75 -18.50
C ALA A 670 -4.98 20.25 -19.01
N THR A 671 -5.15 20.24 -20.33
CA THR A 671 -6.48 20.34 -20.95
C THR A 671 -6.76 19.01 -21.63
N LEU A 672 -7.86 18.36 -21.26
CA LEU A 672 -8.17 17.01 -21.74
C LEU A 672 -8.41 16.99 -23.26
N THR A 673 -9.03 18.04 -23.78
CA THR A 673 -9.22 18.28 -25.21
C THR A 673 -7.93 18.64 -25.94
N GLY A 674 -6.82 18.83 -25.21
CA GLY A 674 -5.53 19.24 -25.70
C GLY A 674 -5.35 20.76 -25.79
N CYS A 675 -4.08 21.18 -25.89
CA CYS A 675 -3.72 22.58 -25.94
C CYS A 675 -4.17 23.23 -27.25
N THR A 676 -4.63 24.48 -27.16
CA THR A 676 -4.91 25.35 -28.32
C THR A 676 -3.61 25.70 -29.06
N LEU A 677 -2.54 25.89 -28.31
CA LEU A 677 -1.18 26.08 -28.81
C LEU A 677 -0.25 25.09 -28.11
N ASP A 678 0.13 24.05 -28.83
CA ASP A 678 1.09 23.06 -28.33
C ASP A 678 2.47 23.72 -28.12
N PHE A 679 3.23 23.23 -27.13
CA PHE A 679 4.62 23.63 -26.84
C PHE A 679 4.83 25.08 -26.38
N LYS A 680 3.78 25.76 -25.90
CA LYS A 680 3.86 27.14 -25.39
C LYS A 680 4.02 27.26 -23.87
N GLY A 681 4.04 26.14 -23.14
CA GLY A 681 4.19 26.14 -21.67
C GLY A 681 2.94 26.61 -20.91
N THR A 682 1.88 27.08 -21.58
CA THR A 682 0.62 27.46 -20.92
C THR A 682 -0.30 26.26 -20.67
N CYS A 683 -0.04 25.13 -21.32
CA CYS A 683 -0.81 23.90 -21.25
C CYS A 683 0.11 22.70 -21.48
N ARG A 684 -0.15 21.60 -20.77
CA ARG A 684 0.69 20.40 -20.84
C ARG A 684 0.60 19.74 -22.22
N SER A 685 1.73 19.73 -22.93
CA SER A 685 1.83 19.14 -24.27
C SER A 685 2.49 17.76 -24.19
N VAL A 686 1.69 16.69 -24.23
CA VAL A 686 2.20 15.31 -24.30
C VAL A 686 2.01 14.76 -25.71
N TRP A 687 3.05 14.15 -26.27
CA TRP A 687 3.02 13.69 -27.65
C TRP A 687 3.83 12.40 -27.83
N THR A 688 3.59 11.73 -28.96
CA THR A 688 4.20 10.44 -29.30
C THR A 688 4.32 10.28 -30.83
N THR A 689 4.65 9.07 -31.26
CA THR A 689 4.60 8.63 -32.65
C THR A 689 3.81 7.32 -32.75
N THR A 690 3.22 7.04 -33.90
CA THR A 690 2.37 5.84 -34.08
C THR A 690 2.91 4.87 -35.11
N THR A 691 3.76 5.33 -36.04
CA THR A 691 4.35 4.52 -37.10
C THR A 691 5.29 3.46 -36.52
N ALA A 692 4.98 2.19 -36.78
CA ALA A 692 5.79 1.07 -36.34
C ALA A 692 7.16 1.01 -37.05
N PRO A 693 8.24 0.63 -36.34
CA PRO A 693 9.53 0.32 -36.95
C PRO A 693 9.43 -0.77 -38.02
N THR A 694 9.89 -0.47 -39.23
CA THR A 694 10.06 -1.46 -40.30
C THR A 694 11.48 -1.99 -40.22
N SER A 695 11.64 -3.30 -40.02
CA SER A 695 12.97 -3.92 -39.77
C SER A 695 13.72 -3.30 -38.59
N GLY A 696 13.00 -2.99 -37.50
CA GLY A 696 13.59 -2.42 -36.28
C GLY A 696 13.88 -0.92 -36.34
N ARG A 697 13.47 -0.19 -37.39
CA ARG A 697 13.65 1.26 -37.50
C ARG A 697 12.48 1.99 -38.17
N THR A 698 12.15 3.19 -37.68
CA THR A 698 11.32 4.19 -38.39
C THR A 698 12.11 5.48 -38.56
N SER A 699 12.03 6.09 -39.74
CA SER A 699 12.60 7.44 -39.98
C SER A 699 11.48 8.46 -40.09
N LYS A 700 11.66 9.59 -39.40
CA LYS A 700 10.77 10.76 -39.37
C LYS A 700 9.29 10.41 -39.20
N PRO A 701 8.92 9.60 -38.19
CA PRO A 701 7.52 9.32 -37.93
C PRO A 701 6.77 10.62 -37.59
N ALA A 702 5.51 10.70 -38.03
CA ALA A 702 4.68 11.86 -37.74
C ALA A 702 4.42 11.98 -36.24
N ARG A 703 4.45 13.22 -35.74
CA ARG A 703 4.09 13.55 -34.36
C ARG A 703 2.57 13.40 -34.18
N VAL A 704 2.18 12.76 -33.09
CA VAL A 704 0.78 12.62 -32.66
C VAL A 704 0.64 13.16 -31.24
N MET A 705 -0.24 14.13 -31.05
CA MET A 705 -0.52 14.68 -29.71
C MET A 705 -1.46 13.74 -28.95
N LEU A 706 -1.24 13.56 -27.65
CA LEU A 706 -2.19 12.86 -26.79
C LEU A 706 -3.30 13.85 -26.43
N LYS A 707 -4.47 13.73 -27.07
CA LYS A 707 -5.66 14.57 -26.87
C LYS A 707 -6.92 13.71 -26.97
N THR A 708 -7.93 13.92 -26.11
CA THR A 708 -9.18 13.12 -26.17
C THR A 708 -10.14 13.61 -27.26
N ALA A 709 -10.00 14.85 -27.72
CA ALA A 709 -10.90 15.46 -28.71
C ALA A 709 -10.64 15.01 -30.16
N ASP A 710 -9.46 14.45 -30.47
CA ASP A 710 -9.10 14.03 -31.82
C ASP A 710 -9.46 12.57 -32.05
N THR A 711 -10.61 12.31 -32.67
CA THR A 711 -11.14 10.95 -32.88
C THR A 711 -10.24 10.08 -33.75
N THR A 712 -9.49 10.67 -34.69
CA THR A 712 -8.60 9.91 -35.59
C THR A 712 -7.34 9.48 -34.85
N ASN A 713 -6.73 10.40 -34.10
CA ASN A 713 -5.57 10.07 -33.26
C ASN A 713 -5.96 9.12 -32.13
N ARG A 714 -7.15 9.30 -31.53
CA ARG A 714 -7.70 8.43 -30.50
C ARG A 714 -7.76 6.97 -30.95
N ALA A 715 -8.35 6.69 -32.12
CA ALA A 715 -8.45 5.32 -32.62
C ALA A 715 -7.08 4.65 -32.81
N THR A 716 -6.11 5.42 -33.34
CA THR A 716 -4.74 4.92 -33.56
C THR A 716 -4.00 4.66 -32.25
N LEU A 717 -4.06 5.60 -31.31
CA LEU A 717 -3.40 5.47 -30.02
C LEU A 717 -4.06 4.42 -29.13
N LYS A 718 -5.38 4.24 -29.21
CA LYS A 718 -6.12 3.17 -28.50
C LYS A 718 -5.53 1.81 -28.82
N ALA A 719 -5.27 1.53 -30.10
CA ALA A 719 -4.65 0.27 -30.53
C ALA A 719 -3.20 0.08 -30.02
N LEU A 720 -2.50 1.16 -29.64
CA LEU A 720 -1.12 1.10 -29.15
C LEU A 720 -1.05 1.07 -27.62
N VAL A 721 -1.98 1.72 -26.92
CA VAL A 721 -2.07 1.70 -25.45
C VAL A 721 -2.76 0.41 -24.99
N LEU A 722 -3.73 -0.10 -25.76
CA LEU A 722 -4.54 -1.29 -25.44
C LEU A 722 -4.44 -2.36 -26.56
N PRO A 723 -3.24 -2.87 -26.92
CA PRO A 723 -3.03 -3.68 -28.13
C PRO A 723 -3.68 -5.07 -28.15
N ASN A 724 -4.08 -5.61 -26.99
CA ASN A 724 -4.58 -6.98 -26.84
C ASN A 724 -6.07 -7.07 -26.47
N ASP A 725 -6.84 -5.98 -26.59
CA ASP A 725 -8.30 -6.03 -26.40
C ASP A 725 -8.99 -6.60 -27.64
N THR A 726 -8.82 -7.91 -27.85
CA THR A 726 -9.60 -8.67 -28.84
C THR A 726 -11.02 -8.96 -28.34
N THR A 727 -11.32 -8.69 -27.07
CA THR A 727 -12.59 -9.04 -26.41
C THR A 727 -13.64 -7.92 -26.47
N SER A 728 -13.38 -6.82 -27.17
CA SER A 728 -14.29 -5.66 -27.34
C SER A 728 -14.70 -4.94 -26.05
N THR A 729 -13.97 -5.16 -24.95
CA THR A 729 -14.40 -4.68 -23.63
C THR A 729 -14.00 -3.23 -23.36
N PHE A 730 -12.92 -2.72 -23.97
CA PHE A 730 -12.50 -1.34 -23.81
C PHE A 730 -13.20 -0.40 -24.79
N THR A 731 -14.07 0.44 -24.22
CA THR A 731 -14.74 1.53 -24.94
C THR A 731 -13.79 2.70 -25.19
N ASP A 732 -14.18 3.62 -26.07
CA ASP A 732 -13.45 4.89 -26.26
C ASP A 732 -13.43 5.72 -24.98
N ALA A 733 -14.49 5.65 -24.16
CA ALA A 733 -14.54 6.32 -22.86
C ALA A 733 -13.46 5.80 -21.90
N HIS A 734 -13.19 4.49 -21.88
CA HIS A 734 -12.11 3.95 -21.05
C HIS A 734 -10.74 4.46 -21.48
N TYR A 735 -10.50 4.52 -22.79
CA TYR A 735 -9.27 5.10 -23.33
C TYR A 735 -9.16 6.59 -23.00
N ASP A 736 -10.24 7.36 -23.16
CA ASP A 736 -10.28 8.78 -22.82
C ASP A 736 -9.96 9.01 -21.34
N THR A 737 -10.45 8.14 -20.44
CA THR A 737 -10.08 8.17 -19.01
C THR A 737 -8.58 7.95 -18.83
N VAL A 738 -7.98 6.91 -19.42
CA VAL A 738 -6.54 6.64 -19.30
C VAL A 738 -5.71 7.81 -19.79
N ILE A 739 -6.01 8.37 -20.97
CA ILE A 739 -5.30 9.54 -21.49
C ILE A 739 -5.54 10.78 -20.64
N SER A 740 -6.76 10.97 -20.12
CA SER A 740 -7.05 12.09 -19.23
C SER A 740 -6.17 12.04 -17.98
N ARG A 741 -5.92 10.85 -17.43
CA ARG A 741 -5.04 10.64 -16.27
C ARG A 741 -3.57 10.86 -16.64
N VAL A 742 -3.13 10.39 -17.82
CA VAL A 742 -1.76 10.65 -18.30
C VAL A 742 -1.50 12.15 -18.47
N LEU A 743 -2.45 12.89 -19.01
CA LEU A 743 -2.34 14.34 -19.18
C LEU A 743 -2.47 15.09 -17.85
N ALA A 744 -3.56 14.86 -17.12
CA ALA A 744 -3.93 15.61 -15.92
C ALA A 744 -3.16 15.21 -14.68
N GLY A 745 -2.54 14.03 -14.66
CA GLY A 745 -1.70 13.55 -13.57
C GLY A 745 -2.51 13.02 -12.39
N VAL A 746 -2.23 13.58 -11.22
CA VAL A 746 -2.51 13.04 -9.90
C VAL A 746 -3.83 13.58 -9.36
N ASP A 747 -4.68 12.68 -8.83
CA ASP A 747 -5.85 13.09 -8.04
C ASP A 747 -5.42 13.87 -6.78
N ASP A 748 -5.93 15.09 -6.63
CA ASP A 748 -5.67 15.96 -5.48
C ASP A 748 -6.62 15.70 -4.29
N GLY A 749 -7.51 14.72 -4.41
CA GLY A 749 -8.47 14.33 -3.39
C GLY A 749 -9.76 15.15 -3.40
N SER A 750 -9.87 16.19 -4.24
CA SER A 750 -11.10 16.96 -4.44
C SER A 750 -11.90 16.50 -5.67
N GLY A 751 -11.44 15.44 -6.35
CA GLY A 751 -11.97 14.99 -7.63
C GLY A 751 -11.38 15.76 -8.82
N THR A 752 -10.45 16.69 -8.59
CA THR A 752 -9.63 17.30 -9.63
C THR A 752 -8.26 16.66 -9.73
N PHE A 753 -7.61 16.88 -10.87
CA PHE A 753 -6.32 16.28 -11.19
C PHE A 753 -5.28 17.38 -11.34
N SER A 754 -4.17 17.21 -10.64
CA SER A 754 -2.99 18.07 -10.66
C SER A 754 -1.89 17.42 -11.51
N PRO A 755 -1.31 18.13 -12.49
CA PRO A 755 -0.25 17.56 -13.30
C PRO A 755 0.89 17.03 -12.45
N GLY A 756 1.33 15.80 -12.73
CA GLY A 756 2.36 15.10 -11.96
C GLY A 756 3.55 14.72 -12.83
N LEU A 757 4.75 14.87 -12.26
CA LEU A 757 6.00 14.39 -12.83
C LEU A 757 6.24 12.94 -12.38
N GLY A 758 6.60 12.05 -13.32
CA GLY A 758 7.11 10.73 -12.96
C GLY A 758 8.37 10.79 -12.09
N GLY A 759 8.66 9.71 -11.38
CA GLY A 759 9.93 9.52 -10.68
C GLY A 759 11.12 9.71 -11.62
N VAL A 760 12.05 10.63 -11.36
CA VAL A 760 13.27 10.71 -12.16
C VAL A 760 14.31 9.78 -11.58
N ASP A 761 14.36 8.59 -12.15
CA ASP A 761 15.10 7.47 -11.60
C ASP A 761 16.20 7.02 -12.57
N ARG A 762 17.47 7.05 -12.15
CA ARG A 762 18.64 6.69 -13.00
C ARG A 762 18.75 7.52 -14.29
N SER A 763 18.06 8.66 -14.39
CA SER A 763 18.14 9.57 -15.54
C SER A 763 18.94 10.81 -15.21
N THR A 764 20.12 10.93 -15.82
CA THR A 764 20.94 12.15 -15.72
C THR A 764 20.38 13.19 -16.67
N VAL A 765 20.07 14.38 -16.16
CA VAL A 765 19.54 15.48 -16.96
C VAL A 765 20.58 16.01 -17.97
N ALA A 766 20.13 16.39 -19.16
CA ALA A 766 20.91 17.13 -20.14
C ALA A 766 20.43 18.59 -20.19
N VAL A 767 21.20 19.51 -19.60
CA VAL A 767 20.90 20.96 -19.61
C VAL A 767 21.64 21.62 -20.78
N ILE A 768 20.87 22.10 -21.77
CA ILE A 768 21.41 22.50 -23.06
C ILE A 768 21.15 23.99 -23.28
N PRO A 769 22.21 24.81 -23.38
CA PRO A 769 22.08 26.24 -23.65
C PRO A 769 21.67 26.50 -25.11
N ALA A 770 21.51 27.78 -25.43
CA ALA A 770 21.42 28.26 -26.80
C ALA A 770 22.56 27.70 -27.66
N SER A 771 22.22 27.11 -28.81
CA SER A 771 23.23 26.73 -29.81
C SER A 771 23.82 27.98 -30.47
N THR A 772 25.12 27.98 -30.69
CA THR A 772 25.82 29.01 -31.47
C THR A 772 25.78 28.75 -32.97
N VAL A 773 25.58 27.50 -33.40
CA VAL A 773 25.67 27.05 -34.80
C VAL A 773 24.36 26.53 -35.38
N ALA A 774 23.54 25.85 -34.59
CA ALA A 774 22.22 25.36 -34.98
C ALA A 774 21.19 26.47 -34.73
N ARG A 775 20.81 27.15 -35.82
CA ARG A 775 19.73 28.14 -35.79
C ARG A 775 18.44 27.50 -36.29
N PRO A 776 17.32 27.63 -35.55
CA PRO A 776 16.05 27.11 -36.02
C PRO A 776 15.61 27.87 -37.27
N ALA A 777 14.93 27.16 -38.18
CA ALA A 777 14.31 27.77 -39.34
C ALA A 777 13.17 28.71 -38.91
N ALA A 778 12.82 29.69 -39.75
CA ALA A 778 11.64 30.54 -39.55
C ALA A 778 10.39 29.65 -39.29
N PRO A 779 9.47 30.06 -38.39
CA PRO A 779 9.29 31.40 -37.81
C PRO A 779 10.07 31.66 -36.51
N PHE A 780 10.91 30.73 -36.03
CA PHE A 780 11.62 30.93 -34.78
C PHE A 780 12.79 31.91 -34.98
N THR A 781 12.56 33.20 -34.70
CA THR A 781 13.61 34.22 -34.73
C THR A 781 14.41 34.22 -33.43
N GLY A 782 15.74 34.11 -33.49
CA GLY A 782 16.63 34.20 -32.32
C GLY A 782 17.19 32.86 -31.82
N GLN A 783 17.90 32.91 -30.70
CA GLN A 783 18.46 31.74 -30.03
C GLN A 783 17.36 30.98 -29.26
N ARG A 784 17.49 29.66 -29.12
CA ARG A 784 16.61 28.88 -28.25
C ARG A 784 16.89 29.21 -26.77
N PRO A 785 15.90 29.06 -25.86
CA PRO A 785 16.18 29.09 -24.42
C PRO A 785 17.07 27.91 -24.00
N THR A 786 17.65 28.01 -22.80
CA THR A 786 18.27 26.87 -22.13
C THR A 786 17.17 25.90 -21.68
N VAL A 787 17.28 24.63 -22.09
CA VAL A 787 16.29 23.58 -21.79
C VAL A 787 16.98 22.39 -21.15
N ALA A 788 16.35 21.82 -20.13
CA ALA A 788 16.77 20.60 -19.48
C ALA A 788 15.92 19.42 -19.97
N TYR A 789 16.57 18.34 -20.39
CA TYR A 789 15.92 17.13 -20.87
C TYR A 789 16.24 15.93 -19.97
N PHE A 790 15.25 15.15 -19.60
CA PHE A 790 15.43 13.98 -18.72
C PHE A 790 14.29 12.98 -18.90
N GLY A 791 14.56 11.71 -18.64
CA GLY A 791 13.57 10.64 -18.61
C GLY A 791 12.96 10.47 -17.22
N ALA A 792 11.75 9.93 -17.14
CA ALA A 792 11.11 9.59 -15.87
C ALA A 792 10.38 8.21 -15.92
N THR A 793 9.97 7.75 -14.73
CA THR A 793 9.25 6.48 -14.49
C THR A 793 7.78 6.53 -14.87
N ASP A 794 7.33 7.62 -15.47
CA ASP A 794 6.03 7.72 -16.14
C ASP A 794 6.13 7.34 -17.63
N GLY A 795 7.33 6.96 -18.10
CA GLY A 795 7.56 6.53 -19.47
C GLY A 795 7.79 7.66 -20.44
N MET A 796 8.04 8.88 -19.96
CA MET A 796 8.21 10.06 -20.79
C MET A 796 9.62 10.65 -20.72
N LEU A 797 10.03 11.27 -21.81
CA LEU A 797 11.12 12.23 -21.85
C LEU A 797 10.52 13.64 -21.68
N HIS A 798 10.93 14.34 -20.64
CA HIS A 798 10.48 15.69 -20.32
C HIS A 798 11.45 16.75 -20.84
N ALA A 799 10.92 17.87 -21.31
CA ALA A 799 11.68 19.07 -21.63
C ALA A 799 11.20 20.22 -20.74
N VAL A 800 12.09 20.74 -19.89
CA VAL A 800 11.76 21.81 -18.94
C VAL A 800 12.68 23.02 -19.10
N CYS A 801 12.15 24.21 -18.85
CA CYS A 801 12.90 25.46 -19.00
C CYS A 801 13.97 25.60 -17.91
N ALA A 802 15.22 25.77 -18.34
CA ALA A 802 16.37 26.06 -17.48
C ALA A 802 16.81 27.53 -17.56
N SER A 803 16.15 28.33 -18.41
CA SER A 803 16.24 29.79 -18.46
C SER A 803 14.84 30.38 -18.67
N VAL A 804 14.64 31.64 -18.29
CA VAL A 804 13.38 32.36 -18.55
C VAL A 804 13.47 33.09 -19.90
N ASP A 805 12.56 32.76 -20.80
CA ASP A 805 12.26 33.47 -22.04
C ASP A 805 10.78 33.21 -22.42
N ALA A 806 9.88 34.10 -21.96
CA ALA A 806 8.45 33.95 -22.18
C ALA A 806 8.06 33.92 -23.67
N THR A 807 8.83 34.59 -24.54
CA THR A 807 8.56 34.57 -25.99
C THR A 807 8.75 33.18 -26.60
N LYS A 808 9.51 32.32 -25.91
CA LYS A 808 9.83 30.94 -26.28
C LYS A 808 9.12 29.90 -25.41
N GLY A 809 8.06 30.31 -24.68
CA GLY A 809 7.27 29.42 -23.83
C GLY A 809 7.93 29.06 -22.50
N CYS A 810 9.06 29.70 -22.18
CA CYS A 810 9.77 29.56 -20.90
C CYS A 810 9.48 30.75 -20.01
N ASP A 811 8.23 30.90 -19.57
CA ASP A 811 7.79 31.97 -18.68
C ASP A 811 8.38 31.87 -17.26
N VAL A 812 8.66 30.64 -16.78
CA VAL A 812 9.27 30.38 -15.48
C VAL A 812 10.31 29.24 -15.54
N LEU A 813 11.25 29.22 -14.59
CA LEU A 813 12.18 28.10 -14.45
C LEU A 813 11.43 26.82 -14.05
N GLY A 814 11.87 25.67 -14.57
CA GLY A 814 11.22 24.38 -14.36
C GLY A 814 9.95 24.15 -15.17
N ARG A 815 9.46 25.15 -15.92
CA ARG A 815 8.28 25.03 -16.78
C ARG A 815 8.43 23.87 -17.77
N GLU A 816 7.52 22.90 -17.73
CA GLU A 816 7.46 21.85 -18.75
C GLU A 816 6.95 22.42 -20.08
N LEU A 817 7.78 22.33 -21.12
CA LEU A 817 7.41 22.68 -22.50
C LEU A 817 6.63 21.54 -23.15
N TRP A 818 7.08 20.31 -22.93
CA TRP A 818 6.45 19.10 -23.41
C TRP A 818 7.00 17.84 -22.73
N ALA A 819 6.26 16.76 -22.88
CA ALA A 819 6.69 15.40 -22.60
C ALA A 819 6.49 14.50 -23.84
N TYR A 820 7.50 13.70 -24.17
CA TYR A 820 7.46 12.74 -25.28
C TYR A 820 7.35 11.31 -24.74
N VAL A 821 6.32 10.57 -25.16
CA VAL A 821 6.19 9.14 -24.88
C VAL A 821 6.74 8.36 -26.07
N PRO A 822 7.83 7.57 -25.94
CA PRO A 822 8.28 6.68 -27.01
C PRO A 822 7.17 5.71 -27.43
N ARG A 823 7.04 5.43 -28.73
CA ARG A 823 6.00 4.52 -29.22
C ARG A 823 6.12 3.15 -28.56
N SER A 824 7.34 2.66 -28.40
CA SER A 824 7.65 1.41 -27.71
C SER A 824 7.16 1.34 -26.25
N ASN A 825 6.86 2.47 -25.61
CA ASN A 825 6.37 2.57 -24.24
C ASN A 825 4.85 2.76 -24.13
N LEU A 826 4.12 3.06 -25.22
CA LEU A 826 2.69 3.39 -25.16
C LEU A 826 1.83 2.30 -24.48
N LYS A 827 2.09 1.04 -24.80
CA LYS A 827 1.41 -0.14 -24.20
C LYS A 827 1.68 -0.31 -22.70
N ASN A 828 2.78 0.25 -22.18
CA ASN A 828 3.14 0.18 -20.77
C ASN A 828 2.56 1.33 -19.94
N LEU A 829 2.03 2.38 -20.57
CA LEU A 829 1.38 3.48 -19.86
C LEU A 829 0.21 2.97 -19.01
N ARG A 830 -0.60 2.06 -19.57
CA ARG A 830 -1.74 1.46 -18.86
C ARG A 830 -1.31 0.65 -17.64
N TYR A 831 -0.11 0.08 -17.65
CA TYR A 831 0.43 -0.71 -16.56
C TYR A 831 1.19 0.12 -15.56
N ASN A 832 1.40 1.43 -15.82
CA ASN A 832 2.24 2.28 -14.99
C ASN A 832 3.67 1.71 -14.80
N THR A 833 4.14 0.92 -15.76
CA THR A 833 5.49 0.33 -15.79
C THR A 833 6.34 0.93 -16.91
N ALA A 834 5.78 1.85 -17.69
CA ALA A 834 6.51 2.59 -18.72
C ALA A 834 7.62 3.41 -18.05
N ARG A 835 8.80 3.45 -18.68
CA ARG A 835 9.94 4.16 -18.12
C ARG A 835 10.84 4.68 -19.23
N VAL A 836 11.36 5.88 -19.03
CA VAL A 836 12.46 6.42 -19.83
C VAL A 836 13.60 6.69 -18.86
N ASP A 837 14.69 5.98 -19.09
CA ASP A 837 15.81 5.89 -18.19
C ASP A 837 17.13 6.26 -18.84
N GLY A 838 18.14 6.49 -18.01
CA GLY A 838 19.47 6.81 -18.50
C GLY A 838 19.62 8.26 -18.91
N SER A 839 20.74 8.57 -19.55
CA SER A 839 21.20 9.93 -19.79
C SER A 839 21.01 10.30 -21.26
N PRO A 840 20.07 11.21 -21.60
CA PRO A 840 20.00 11.77 -22.95
C PRO A 840 21.32 12.42 -23.34
N ARG A 841 21.72 12.22 -24.59
CA ARG A 841 22.86 12.88 -25.23
C ARG A 841 22.34 13.95 -26.16
N VAL A 842 22.79 15.18 -25.98
CA VAL A 842 22.44 16.28 -26.90
C VAL A 842 23.71 16.84 -27.50
N LEU A 843 23.67 17.11 -28.81
CA LEU A 843 24.78 17.69 -29.54
C LEU A 843 24.29 18.46 -30.76
N ASP A 844 25.07 19.45 -31.17
CA ASP A 844 24.89 20.13 -32.46
C ASP A 844 25.60 19.35 -33.55
N VAL A 845 24.86 19.01 -34.61
CA VAL A 845 25.30 18.09 -35.65
C VAL A 845 25.02 18.71 -37.01
N ARG A 846 26.01 18.67 -37.90
CA ARG A 846 25.85 19.07 -39.30
C ARG A 846 25.62 17.83 -40.14
N GLY A 847 24.41 17.66 -40.63
CA GLY A 847 23.97 16.45 -41.35
C GLY A 847 23.21 16.77 -42.64
N ASN A 848 23.06 15.74 -43.47
CA ASN A 848 22.24 15.77 -44.70
C ASN A 848 20.87 15.17 -44.37
N TRP A 849 20.12 15.87 -43.53
CA TRP A 849 18.91 15.33 -42.88
C TRP A 849 17.79 14.92 -43.83
N ASN A 850 17.79 15.40 -45.07
CA ASN A 850 16.78 15.12 -46.08
C ASN A 850 17.35 14.38 -47.30
N ASN A 851 18.57 13.87 -47.22
CA ASN A 851 19.24 13.11 -48.28
C ASN A 851 19.27 13.82 -49.65
N ASN A 852 19.30 15.17 -49.66
CA ASN A 852 19.35 15.96 -50.91
C ASN A 852 20.76 16.52 -51.21
N GLY A 853 21.74 16.21 -50.36
CA GLY A 853 23.13 16.67 -50.49
C GLY A 853 23.42 18.00 -49.80
N ILE A 854 22.42 18.64 -49.20
CA ILE A 854 22.58 19.90 -48.47
C ILE A 854 22.80 19.62 -46.98
N TYR A 855 23.92 20.10 -46.45
CA TYR A 855 24.31 19.92 -45.06
C TYR A 855 23.96 21.14 -44.22
N PHE A 856 23.18 20.94 -43.16
CA PHE A 856 22.80 22.01 -42.22
C PHE A 856 22.83 21.53 -40.77
N TRP A 857 22.96 22.49 -39.85
CA TRP A 857 23.07 22.22 -38.43
C TRP A 857 21.70 21.94 -37.82
N LYS A 858 21.64 20.91 -36.98
CA LYS A 858 20.55 20.65 -36.03
C LYS A 858 21.11 20.41 -34.65
N THR A 859 20.33 20.67 -33.63
CA THR A 859 20.58 20.12 -32.31
C THR A 859 19.78 18.85 -32.16
N VAL A 860 20.49 17.73 -32.01
CA VAL A 860 19.89 16.42 -31.88
C VAL A 860 19.99 15.95 -30.45
N LEU A 861 18.85 15.56 -29.88
CA LEU A 861 18.75 14.85 -28.63
C LEU A 861 18.56 13.37 -28.91
N ILE A 862 19.36 12.51 -28.27
CA ILE A 862 19.32 11.07 -28.44
C ILE A 862 19.21 10.42 -27.08
N PHE A 863 18.32 9.45 -26.92
CA PHE A 863 18.15 8.74 -25.66
C PHE A 863 17.69 7.30 -25.89
N GLN A 864 17.86 6.48 -24.86
CA GLN A 864 17.34 5.11 -24.83
C GLN A 864 16.14 5.07 -23.90
N THR A 865 15.22 4.13 -24.09
CA THR A 865 14.13 3.93 -23.12
C THR A 865 14.67 3.47 -21.76
N GLY A 866 15.83 2.82 -21.71
CA GLY A 866 16.45 2.35 -20.47
C GLY A 866 15.65 1.26 -19.74
N THR A 867 14.60 0.76 -20.37
CA THR A 867 13.80 -0.40 -19.94
C THR A 867 13.30 -1.20 -21.14
N GLY A 868 12.80 -2.38 -20.83
CA GLY A 868 12.19 -3.30 -21.77
C GLY A 868 12.78 -4.69 -21.67
N SER A 869 12.16 -5.63 -22.35
CA SER A 869 12.70 -6.93 -22.68
C SER A 869 12.48 -7.18 -24.17
N SER A 870 13.52 -7.60 -24.87
CA SER A 870 13.39 -8.05 -26.26
C SER A 870 12.47 -9.28 -26.40
N SER A 871 12.29 -10.05 -25.33
CA SER A 871 11.33 -11.16 -25.29
C SER A 871 9.89 -10.73 -25.06
N SER A 872 9.67 -9.48 -24.64
CA SER A 872 8.34 -8.93 -24.41
C SER A 872 7.88 -8.09 -25.60
N ALA A 873 6.86 -8.59 -26.30
CA ALA A 873 6.11 -7.80 -27.26
C ALA A 873 5.46 -6.57 -26.62
N ASP A 874 5.43 -6.47 -25.29
CA ASP A 874 4.85 -5.38 -24.49
C ASP A 874 5.89 -4.38 -23.95
N ALA A 875 7.20 -4.61 -24.07
CA ALA A 875 8.18 -3.62 -23.62
C ALA A 875 9.47 -3.72 -24.42
N THR A 876 9.52 -3.11 -25.60
CA THR A 876 10.67 -3.30 -26.50
C THR A 876 11.70 -2.21 -26.22
N PRO A 877 12.97 -2.55 -25.94
CA PRO A 877 14.02 -1.54 -25.81
C PRO A 877 14.12 -0.70 -27.08
N ALA A 878 14.28 0.61 -26.92
CA ALA A 878 14.35 1.53 -28.04
C ALA A 878 15.40 2.63 -27.85
N VAL A 879 15.87 3.15 -28.98
CA VAL A 879 16.70 4.35 -29.09
C VAL A 879 16.00 5.34 -29.99
N ILE A 880 15.92 6.59 -29.55
CA ILE A 880 15.18 7.64 -30.24
C ILE A 880 16.11 8.83 -30.42
N ALA A 881 16.09 9.43 -31.61
CA ALA A 881 16.67 10.73 -31.87
C ALA A 881 15.59 11.77 -32.19
N LEU A 882 15.65 12.91 -31.51
CA LEU A 882 14.78 14.07 -31.68
C LEU A 882 15.59 15.25 -32.22
N ASP A 883 15.04 15.97 -33.19
CA ASP A 883 15.45 17.32 -33.49
C ASP A 883 14.84 18.27 -32.46
N VAL A 884 15.70 18.89 -31.66
CA VAL A 884 15.35 19.89 -30.64
C VAL A 884 16.01 21.24 -30.95
N THR A 885 16.33 21.49 -32.22
CA THR A 885 16.82 22.81 -32.68
C THR A 885 15.84 23.90 -32.30
N ASN A 886 14.55 23.66 -32.55
CA ASN A 886 13.44 24.44 -32.01
C ASN A 886 12.76 23.64 -30.88
N PRO A 887 12.96 23.99 -29.60
CA PRO A 887 12.34 23.25 -28.50
C PRO A 887 10.80 23.42 -28.47
N GLN A 888 10.23 24.37 -29.21
CA GLN A 888 8.77 24.53 -29.37
C GLN A 888 8.19 23.74 -30.55
N ASP A 889 9.01 23.03 -31.31
CA ASP A 889 8.56 22.14 -32.39
C ASP A 889 9.48 20.92 -32.48
N PRO A 890 9.53 20.07 -31.44
CA PRO A 890 10.40 18.89 -31.45
C PRO A 890 9.90 17.88 -32.48
N GLN A 891 10.83 17.24 -33.19
CA GLN A 891 10.51 16.24 -34.23
C GLN A 891 11.31 14.96 -34.00
N VAL A 892 10.67 13.80 -34.11
CA VAL A 892 11.42 12.53 -34.13
C VAL A 892 12.14 12.41 -35.46
N LEU A 893 13.46 12.28 -35.42
CA LEU A 893 14.27 12.01 -36.60
C LEU A 893 14.23 10.52 -36.95
N TRP A 894 14.32 9.67 -35.93
CA TRP A 894 14.16 8.23 -36.06
C TRP A 894 13.91 7.58 -34.69
N GLU A 895 13.27 6.42 -34.72
CA GLU A 895 13.15 5.48 -33.60
C GLU A 895 13.68 4.13 -34.06
N ARG A 896 14.53 3.51 -33.24
CA ARG A 896 15.10 2.19 -33.45
C ARG A 896 14.73 1.28 -32.29
N THR A 897 14.24 0.08 -32.58
CA THR A 897 13.88 -0.94 -31.59
C THR A 897 14.61 -2.24 -31.87
N SER A 898 14.59 -3.18 -30.93
CA SER A 898 14.99 -4.57 -31.25
C SER A 898 14.11 -5.14 -32.36
N SER A 899 14.64 -6.10 -33.12
CA SER A 899 13.87 -6.83 -34.13
C SER A 899 12.75 -7.64 -33.46
N SER A 900 11.61 -7.81 -34.15
CA SER A 900 10.56 -8.76 -33.71
C SER A 900 11.05 -10.21 -33.75
N THR A 901 12.11 -10.48 -34.48
CA THR A 901 12.87 -11.74 -34.47
C THR A 901 14.30 -11.40 -34.10
N PRO A 902 14.64 -11.37 -32.80
CA PRO A 902 15.96 -10.99 -32.35
C PRO A 902 17.03 -11.90 -32.95
N GLY A 903 18.14 -11.31 -33.40
CA GLY A 903 19.32 -12.06 -33.82
C GLY A 903 20.08 -12.69 -32.64
N THR A 904 21.26 -13.25 -32.92
CA THR A 904 22.18 -13.74 -31.87
C THR A 904 22.55 -12.62 -30.90
N TYR A 905 22.96 -11.48 -31.47
CA TYR A 905 23.12 -10.22 -30.77
C TYR A 905 22.05 -9.26 -31.27
N ASP A 906 21.42 -8.52 -30.37
CA ASP A 906 20.47 -7.47 -30.77
C ASP A 906 20.45 -6.33 -29.76
N LEU A 907 19.84 -5.22 -30.16
CA LEU A 907 19.62 -4.07 -29.30
C LEU A 907 18.86 -4.51 -28.04
N GLY A 908 19.50 -4.35 -26.89
CA GLY A 908 18.88 -4.54 -25.59
C GLY A 908 18.59 -3.21 -24.91
N VAL A 909 18.56 -3.25 -23.58
CA VAL A 909 18.51 -2.09 -22.71
C VAL A 909 19.90 -1.47 -22.57
N GLY A 910 19.97 -0.17 -22.77
CA GLY A 910 21.14 0.67 -22.47
C GLY A 910 20.69 1.95 -21.78
N LEU A 911 21.63 2.62 -21.10
CA LEU A 911 21.37 3.85 -20.34
C LEU A 911 22.16 5.05 -20.84
N THR A 912 23.22 4.85 -21.63
CA THR A 912 24.06 5.97 -22.07
C THR A 912 24.53 5.78 -23.51
N ILE A 913 24.73 6.91 -24.17
CA ILE A 913 25.08 7.00 -25.59
C ILE A 913 26.33 7.86 -25.74
N ALA A 914 27.17 7.56 -26.74
CA ALA A 914 28.15 8.49 -27.27
C ALA A 914 27.73 8.94 -28.67
N SER A 915 28.10 10.16 -29.05
CA SER A 915 27.89 10.63 -30.42
C SER A 915 28.90 11.71 -30.78
N GLY A 916 29.30 11.71 -32.06
CA GLY A 916 30.27 12.62 -32.65
C GLY A 916 30.48 12.29 -34.13
N ALA A 917 31.35 13.05 -34.81
CA ALA A 917 31.72 12.77 -36.19
C ALA A 917 32.82 11.70 -36.23
N ALA A 918 32.72 10.73 -37.14
CA ALA A 918 33.80 9.76 -37.39
C ALA A 918 33.94 9.51 -38.89
N THR A 919 35.16 9.19 -39.33
CA THR A 919 35.42 8.78 -40.71
C THR A 919 35.20 7.28 -40.81
N ILE A 920 34.16 6.88 -41.55
CA ILE A 920 33.84 5.47 -41.82
C ILE A 920 34.09 5.23 -43.31
N GLY A 921 35.06 4.37 -43.62
CA GLY A 921 35.62 4.27 -44.97
C GLY A 921 36.23 5.60 -45.38
N THR A 922 35.74 6.18 -46.48
CA THR A 922 36.20 7.49 -46.99
C THR A 922 35.28 8.65 -46.63
N THR A 923 34.18 8.39 -45.91
CA THR A 923 33.14 9.39 -45.66
C THR A 923 33.09 9.74 -44.18
N THR A 924 33.09 11.03 -43.87
CA THR A 924 32.74 11.51 -42.53
C THR A 924 31.24 11.39 -42.31
N LYS A 925 30.87 10.71 -41.22
CA LYS A 925 29.48 10.54 -40.81
C LYS A 925 29.30 11.02 -39.38
N ASN A 926 28.10 11.49 -39.07
CA ASN A 926 27.67 11.68 -37.69
C ASN A 926 27.26 10.32 -37.15
N VAL A 927 27.93 9.90 -36.09
CA VAL A 927 27.79 8.55 -35.55
C VAL A 927 27.23 8.64 -34.15
N THR A 928 26.31 7.74 -33.86
CA THR A 928 25.75 7.50 -32.53
C THR A 928 26.11 6.08 -32.13
N ILE A 929 26.80 5.95 -31.01
CA ILE A 929 27.23 4.67 -30.44
C ILE A 929 26.27 4.26 -29.35
N LEU A 930 25.62 3.12 -29.59
CA LEU A 930 24.66 2.50 -28.72
C LEU A 930 25.35 1.36 -27.99
N VAL A 931 25.26 1.36 -26.67
CA VAL A 931 25.80 0.28 -25.83
C VAL A 931 24.67 -0.27 -25.00
N THR A 932 24.41 -1.57 -25.14
CA THR A 932 23.32 -2.24 -24.47
C THR A 932 23.77 -3.57 -23.89
N ASN A 933 22.98 -4.11 -22.97
CA ASN A 933 22.97 -5.55 -22.79
C ASN A 933 22.46 -6.24 -24.08
N ASN A 934 22.55 -7.56 -24.12
CA ASN A 934 22.10 -8.29 -25.29
C ASN A 934 20.58 -8.47 -25.29
N GLY A 935 19.90 -7.87 -26.28
CA GLY A 935 18.50 -8.17 -26.58
C GLY A 935 18.32 -9.44 -27.44
N GLY A 936 19.40 -10.04 -27.91
CA GLY A 936 19.38 -11.23 -28.76
C GLY A 936 19.27 -12.55 -28.00
N THR A 937 19.50 -13.65 -28.72
CA THR A 937 19.38 -15.02 -28.19
C THR A 937 20.66 -15.56 -27.53
N ALA A 938 21.80 -14.85 -27.63
CA ALA A 938 23.09 -15.33 -27.13
C ALA A 938 23.26 -15.30 -25.60
N GLY A 939 22.24 -14.94 -24.83
CA GLY A 939 22.33 -14.74 -23.38
C GLY A 939 23.07 -13.45 -23.02
N SER A 940 23.72 -13.41 -21.86
CA SER A 940 24.42 -12.21 -21.36
C SER A 940 25.60 -11.82 -22.26
N ALA A 941 25.57 -10.62 -22.80
CA ALA A 941 26.67 -10.04 -23.58
C ALA A 941 26.63 -8.51 -23.52
N LEU A 942 27.77 -7.88 -23.78
CA LEU A 942 27.88 -6.48 -24.17
C LEU A 942 27.60 -6.39 -25.68
N VAL A 943 26.69 -5.51 -26.10
CA VAL A 943 26.43 -5.21 -27.51
C VAL A 943 26.70 -3.74 -27.78
N VAL A 944 27.55 -3.45 -28.77
CA VAL A 944 27.86 -2.10 -29.21
C VAL A 944 27.54 -1.94 -30.69
N THR A 945 26.72 -0.95 -31.01
CA THR A 945 26.27 -0.67 -32.38
C THR A 945 26.52 0.79 -32.73
N ALA A 946 27.10 1.07 -33.89
CA ALA A 946 27.13 2.41 -34.46
C ALA A 946 25.98 2.60 -35.43
N VAL A 947 25.20 3.67 -35.23
CA VAL A 947 24.16 4.11 -36.15
C VAL A 947 24.45 5.53 -36.65
N ASN A 948 23.97 5.83 -37.85
CA ASN A 948 24.02 7.17 -38.42
C ASN A 948 23.09 8.08 -37.62
N THR A 949 23.62 9.17 -37.09
CA THR A 949 22.82 10.13 -36.33
C THR A 949 21.72 10.76 -37.20
N ASP A 950 21.94 10.86 -38.52
CA ASP A 950 21.01 11.52 -39.44
C ASP A 950 19.69 10.75 -39.60
N ASP A 951 19.73 9.42 -39.66
CA ASP A 951 18.58 8.58 -40.03
C ASP A 951 18.47 7.22 -39.30
N GLY A 952 19.38 6.94 -38.38
CA GLY A 952 19.41 5.71 -37.57
C GLY A 952 19.81 4.44 -38.32
N THR A 953 20.35 4.51 -39.56
CA THR A 953 20.89 3.31 -40.24
C THR A 953 22.08 2.75 -39.48
N ASP A 954 22.23 1.43 -39.45
CA ASP A 954 23.48 0.81 -38.98
C ASP A 954 24.66 1.22 -39.87
N LEU A 955 25.77 1.54 -39.21
CA LEU A 955 27.04 1.86 -39.86
C LEU A 955 28.02 0.70 -39.79
N TRP A 956 27.90 -0.13 -38.75
CA TRP A 956 28.61 -1.40 -38.63
C TRP A 956 27.66 -2.52 -39.07
N GLY A 957 27.70 -2.96 -40.34
CA GLY A 957 26.80 -4.03 -40.82
C GLY A 957 26.87 -4.41 -42.32
N VAL A 958 27.28 -5.65 -42.58
CA VAL A 958 26.94 -6.65 -43.63
C VAL A 958 26.95 -6.30 -45.15
N SER A 959 26.81 -5.06 -45.62
CA SER A 959 26.81 -4.79 -47.09
C SER A 959 27.87 -3.82 -47.60
N ASN A 960 28.51 -3.06 -46.72
CA ASN A 960 29.43 -1.99 -47.14
C ASN A 960 30.79 -2.07 -46.45
N ASN A 961 31.23 -3.24 -45.98
CA ASN A 961 32.58 -3.36 -45.47
C ASN A 961 33.56 -3.45 -46.67
N PRO A 962 34.42 -2.44 -46.91
CA PRO A 962 35.42 -2.49 -47.98
C PRO A 962 36.45 -3.62 -47.79
N ASP A 963 36.52 -4.24 -46.60
CA ASP A 963 37.52 -5.27 -46.28
C ASP A 963 37.10 -6.71 -46.67
N GLY A 964 35.99 -6.90 -47.37
CA GLY A 964 35.61 -8.22 -47.92
C GLY A 964 35.15 -9.26 -46.88
N ILE A 965 34.71 -8.84 -45.69
CA ILE A 965 34.14 -9.74 -44.68
C ILE A 965 32.79 -10.29 -45.19
N PRO A 966 32.55 -11.63 -45.18
CA PRO A 966 31.34 -12.23 -45.71
C PRO A 966 30.03 -11.65 -45.15
N ALA A 967 29.05 -11.44 -46.02
CA ALA A 967 27.73 -10.85 -45.75
C ALA A 967 26.82 -11.70 -44.82
N ASN A 968 27.36 -12.65 -44.06
CA ASN A 968 26.64 -13.43 -43.06
C ASN A 968 27.20 -13.23 -41.63
N GLN A 969 28.22 -12.39 -41.45
CA GLN A 969 28.75 -12.06 -40.13
C GLN A 969 28.21 -10.70 -39.68
N ASP A 970 27.52 -10.74 -38.55
CA ASP A 970 27.10 -9.57 -37.79
C ASP A 970 28.34 -8.78 -37.34
N THR A 971 28.62 -7.65 -37.98
CA THR A 971 29.82 -6.84 -37.69
C THR A 971 29.64 -5.88 -36.51
N ARG A 972 28.57 -6.03 -35.72
CA ARG A 972 28.45 -5.32 -34.43
C ARG A 972 29.54 -5.83 -33.49
N PHE A 973 30.10 -4.95 -32.67
CA PHE A 973 30.97 -5.41 -31.59
C PHE A 973 30.09 -6.03 -30.51
N ALA A 974 30.25 -7.33 -30.33
CA ALA A 974 29.58 -8.07 -29.29
C ALA A 974 30.60 -8.87 -28.50
N TYR A 975 30.60 -8.69 -27.18
CA TYR A 975 31.42 -9.49 -26.28
C TYR A 975 30.50 -10.37 -25.45
N LYS A 976 30.43 -11.65 -25.83
CA LYS A 976 29.66 -12.65 -25.09
C LYS A 976 30.35 -12.89 -23.77
N TYR A 977 29.59 -12.79 -22.69
CA TYR A 977 30.12 -13.15 -21.39
C TYR A 977 30.25 -14.67 -21.32
N THR A 978 31.49 -15.15 -21.34
CA THR A 978 31.83 -16.56 -21.20
C THR A 978 32.72 -16.76 -19.98
N THR A 979 32.95 -18.00 -19.57
CA THR A 979 33.89 -18.37 -18.51
C THR A 979 35.35 -18.27 -18.99
N GLU A 980 35.67 -17.23 -19.76
CA GLU A 980 36.95 -17.05 -20.43
C GLU A 980 38.14 -17.04 -19.45
N ALA A 981 39.34 -17.29 -19.98
CA ALA A 981 40.58 -17.45 -19.22
C ALA A 981 40.88 -16.23 -18.33
N GLY A 982 40.53 -16.35 -17.05
CA GLY A 982 40.68 -15.30 -16.03
C GLY A 982 39.52 -15.25 -15.03
N HIS A 983 38.32 -15.66 -15.45
CA HIS A 983 37.13 -15.69 -14.61
C HIS A 983 36.71 -17.13 -14.32
N THR A 984 36.42 -17.45 -13.05
CA THR A 984 36.09 -18.83 -12.68
C THR A 984 34.61 -19.11 -12.93
N ALA A 985 34.29 -20.25 -13.54
CA ALA A 985 32.90 -20.66 -13.79
C ALA A 985 32.04 -20.72 -12.50
N ALA A 986 32.69 -20.87 -11.33
CA ALA A 986 32.05 -20.89 -10.02
C ALA A 986 31.35 -19.57 -9.66
N ASN A 987 31.77 -18.44 -10.24
CA ASN A 987 31.28 -17.10 -9.87
C ASN A 987 30.04 -16.65 -10.66
N GLY A 988 29.55 -17.47 -11.60
CA GLY A 988 28.39 -17.18 -12.44
C GLY A 988 28.64 -16.06 -13.46
N LEU A 989 27.82 -16.04 -14.51
CA LEU A 989 27.87 -14.96 -15.52
C LEU A 989 27.15 -13.70 -15.00
N PRO A 990 27.53 -12.50 -15.46
CA PRO A 990 26.71 -11.31 -15.28
C PRO A 990 25.26 -11.56 -15.75
N PRO A 991 24.25 -10.96 -15.08
CA PRO A 991 22.86 -11.20 -15.40
C PRO A 991 22.57 -10.68 -16.81
N PRO A 992 21.76 -11.41 -17.62
CA PRO A 992 21.38 -10.93 -18.95
C PRO A 992 20.69 -9.56 -18.93
N SER A 993 20.02 -9.24 -17.82
CA SER A 993 19.30 -7.98 -17.56
C SER A 993 20.19 -6.83 -17.06
N GLY A 994 21.46 -7.11 -16.75
CA GLY A 994 22.43 -6.12 -16.30
C GLY A 994 22.85 -5.20 -17.44
N VAL A 995 22.82 -3.89 -17.20
CA VAL A 995 23.11 -2.86 -18.20
C VAL A 995 24.56 -2.38 -18.08
N PRO A 996 25.37 -2.47 -19.15
CA PRO A 996 26.75 -1.96 -19.17
C PRO A 996 26.83 -0.43 -19.05
N GLY A 997 27.98 0.10 -18.63
CA GLY A 997 28.17 1.53 -18.34
C GLY A 997 28.03 2.47 -19.55
N GLY A 998 28.17 1.92 -20.75
CA GLY A 998 27.89 2.58 -22.01
C GLY A 998 29.12 3.23 -22.66
N ALA A 999 28.90 4.10 -23.64
CA ALA A 999 29.97 4.62 -24.50
C ALA A 999 30.41 6.04 -24.18
N THR A 1000 31.71 6.29 -24.33
CA THR A 1000 32.36 7.59 -24.28
C THR A 1000 33.18 7.83 -25.54
N SER A 1001 32.87 8.92 -26.26
CA SER A 1001 33.61 9.36 -27.44
C SER A 1001 34.93 10.01 -27.03
N VAL A 1002 36.03 9.64 -27.69
CA VAL A 1002 37.36 10.20 -27.47
C VAL A 1002 37.81 10.96 -28.71
N ASP A 1003 38.31 12.18 -28.53
CA ASP A 1003 39.10 12.91 -29.53
C ASP A 1003 40.54 13.03 -29.01
N LYS A 1004 41.44 12.17 -29.52
CA LYS A 1004 42.87 12.21 -29.17
C LYS A 1004 43.66 13.30 -29.89
N SER A 1005 43.03 14.11 -30.76
CA SER A 1005 43.70 15.22 -31.45
C SER A 1005 43.90 16.40 -30.48
N LEU A 1006 44.81 16.20 -29.52
CA LEU A 1006 45.13 17.18 -28.47
C LEU A 1006 45.60 18.54 -29.02
N VAL A 1007 46.07 18.56 -30.26
CA VAL A 1007 46.41 19.79 -30.99
C VAL A 1007 45.32 20.06 -32.03
N GLY A 1008 44.45 21.02 -31.72
CA GLY A 1008 43.47 21.56 -32.67
C GLY A 1008 42.05 21.00 -32.57
N LEU A 1009 41.77 20.04 -31.67
CA LEU A 1009 40.43 19.47 -31.37
C LEU A 1009 39.49 19.54 -32.56
N ASN A 1010 39.78 18.75 -33.58
CA ASN A 1010 39.04 18.81 -34.83
C ASN A 1010 37.57 18.34 -34.68
N GLY A 1011 37.21 17.78 -33.50
CA GLY A 1011 35.86 17.37 -33.15
C GLY A 1011 35.51 15.98 -33.68
N PHE A 1012 36.51 15.23 -34.18
CA PHE A 1012 36.32 13.88 -34.68
C PHE A 1012 36.60 12.85 -33.58
N MET A 1013 35.75 11.82 -33.53
CA MET A 1013 35.99 10.66 -32.70
C MET A 1013 37.17 9.87 -33.28
N THR A 1014 38.26 9.79 -32.53
CA THR A 1014 39.41 8.93 -32.84
C THR A 1014 39.22 7.53 -32.26
N ASP A 1015 38.55 7.45 -31.10
CA ASP A 1015 38.29 6.21 -30.39
C ASP A 1015 36.95 6.28 -29.66
N ILE A 1016 36.46 5.11 -29.29
CA ILE A 1016 35.30 4.94 -28.41
C ILE A 1016 35.75 4.13 -27.21
N VAL A 1017 35.45 4.60 -26.01
CA VAL A 1017 35.61 3.80 -24.80
C VAL A 1017 34.27 3.19 -24.42
N VAL A 1018 34.25 1.88 -24.18
CA VAL A 1018 33.09 1.18 -23.61
C VAL A 1018 33.51 0.35 -22.41
N THR A 1019 32.63 0.22 -21.44
CA THR A 1019 32.85 -0.58 -20.23
C THR A 1019 31.82 -1.69 -20.14
N ASP A 1020 32.19 -2.80 -19.50
CA ASP A 1020 31.33 -3.97 -19.36
C ASP A 1020 31.14 -4.42 -17.92
N LEU A 1021 30.28 -5.42 -17.74
CA LEU A 1021 29.97 -5.97 -16.42
C LEU A 1021 31.03 -6.93 -15.89
N TYR A 1022 32.03 -7.34 -16.67
CA TYR A 1022 33.18 -8.07 -16.14
C TYR A 1022 34.26 -7.18 -15.55
N GLY A 1023 34.09 -5.86 -15.65
CA GLY A 1023 35.10 -4.93 -15.21
C GLY A 1023 36.18 -4.67 -16.27
N SER A 1024 35.80 -4.81 -17.54
CA SER A 1024 36.68 -4.51 -18.66
C SER A 1024 36.43 -3.09 -19.20
N VAL A 1025 37.51 -2.46 -19.66
CA VAL A 1025 37.49 -1.22 -20.43
C VAL A 1025 38.03 -1.51 -21.82
N TRP A 1026 37.19 -1.32 -22.81
CA TRP A 1026 37.50 -1.52 -24.22
C TRP A 1026 37.72 -0.17 -24.89
N VAL A 1027 38.68 -0.12 -25.81
CA VAL A 1027 38.89 1.02 -26.71
C VAL A 1027 38.62 0.52 -28.11
N LEU A 1028 37.55 1.00 -28.73
CA LEU A 1028 37.10 0.58 -30.04
C LEU A 1028 37.44 1.65 -31.09
N ASP A 1029 37.70 1.19 -32.32
CA ASP A 1029 37.79 2.05 -33.49
C ASP A 1029 36.37 2.49 -33.92
N PRO A 1030 36.05 3.79 -33.96
CA PRO A 1030 34.74 4.26 -34.40
C PRO A 1030 34.41 3.90 -35.86
N ALA A 1031 35.41 3.65 -36.71
CA ALA A 1031 35.20 3.28 -38.10
C ALA A 1031 34.70 1.83 -38.26
N THR A 1032 35.22 0.91 -37.45
CA THR A 1032 35.00 -0.55 -37.63
C THR A 1032 34.28 -1.22 -36.47
N GLY A 1033 34.23 -0.56 -35.31
CA GLY A 1033 33.72 -1.11 -34.05
C GLY A 1033 34.66 -2.11 -33.37
N ARG A 1034 35.80 -2.46 -33.98
CA ARG A 1034 36.74 -3.43 -33.41
C ARG A 1034 37.56 -2.86 -32.27
N SER A 1035 37.98 -3.70 -31.33
CA SER A 1035 38.95 -3.30 -30.32
C SER A 1035 40.27 -2.85 -30.97
N ARG A 1036 40.84 -1.76 -30.45
CA ARG A 1036 42.19 -1.30 -30.78
C ARG A 1036 43.26 -2.28 -30.27
N TYR A 1037 42.91 -3.20 -29.37
CA TYR A 1037 43.80 -4.19 -28.78
C TYR A 1037 43.39 -5.60 -29.21
N THR A 1038 44.33 -6.36 -29.77
CA THR A 1038 44.11 -7.74 -30.24
C THR A 1038 45.19 -8.67 -29.71
N THR A 1039 44.85 -9.94 -29.50
CA THR A 1039 45.89 -10.96 -29.24
C THR A 1039 46.79 -11.15 -30.48
N ASN A 1040 48.01 -11.62 -30.26
CA ASN A 1040 49.07 -11.78 -31.27
C ASN A 1040 48.54 -12.31 -32.63
N ALA A 1041 48.97 -11.70 -33.74
CA ALA A 1041 48.40 -11.85 -35.10
C ALA A 1041 48.29 -13.29 -35.63
N THR A 1042 48.90 -14.27 -34.94
CA THR A 1042 48.86 -15.70 -35.26
C THR A 1042 47.61 -16.43 -34.76
N ILE A 1043 46.89 -15.89 -33.77
CA ILE A 1043 45.51 -16.33 -33.46
C ILE A 1043 44.60 -15.35 -34.16
N THR A 1044 43.88 -15.82 -35.17
CA THR A 1044 42.92 -15.00 -35.93
C THR A 1044 41.93 -14.28 -35.00
N GLY A 1045 42.18 -13.01 -34.72
CA GLY A 1045 41.14 -11.99 -34.57
C GLY A 1045 40.37 -11.90 -33.25
N ALA A 1046 40.87 -12.42 -32.13
CA ALA A 1046 40.23 -12.20 -30.83
C ALA A 1046 40.56 -10.80 -30.27
N ASP A 1047 39.56 -9.92 -30.26
CA ASP A 1047 39.58 -8.61 -29.63
C ASP A 1047 39.78 -8.77 -28.10
N ILE A 1048 40.66 -7.96 -27.48
CA ILE A 1048 40.87 -7.93 -26.03
C ILE A 1048 40.60 -6.54 -25.47
N PRO A 1049 40.23 -6.39 -24.18
CA PRO A 1049 40.08 -5.09 -23.58
C PRO A 1049 41.44 -4.46 -23.30
N MET A 1050 41.48 -3.12 -23.23
CA MET A 1050 42.66 -2.37 -22.80
C MET A 1050 42.99 -2.66 -21.34
N PHE A 1051 41.94 -2.72 -20.50
CA PHE A 1051 42.01 -2.98 -19.07
C PHE A 1051 40.96 -3.99 -18.67
N GLN A 1052 41.28 -4.87 -17.73
CA GLN A 1052 40.35 -5.79 -17.08
C GLN A 1052 40.81 -6.07 -15.65
N PHE A 1053 39.89 -6.08 -14.69
CA PHE A 1053 40.22 -6.47 -13.33
C PHE A 1053 40.74 -7.90 -13.27
N SER A 1054 41.73 -8.16 -12.41
CA SER A 1054 42.33 -9.50 -12.28
C SER A 1054 41.46 -10.51 -11.52
N THR A 1055 40.38 -10.04 -10.90
CA THR A 1055 39.42 -10.85 -10.16
C THR A 1055 37.98 -10.60 -10.62
N ASP A 1056 37.07 -11.51 -10.29
CA ASP A 1056 35.63 -11.40 -10.58
C ASP A 1056 34.96 -10.28 -9.77
N PHE A 1057 33.70 -9.96 -10.12
CA PHE A 1057 32.82 -9.09 -9.34
C PHE A 1057 33.24 -7.61 -9.27
N HIS A 1058 33.80 -7.09 -10.36
CA HIS A 1058 34.10 -5.67 -10.55
C HIS A 1058 33.29 -5.04 -11.70
N PRO A 1059 31.95 -5.12 -11.71
CA PRO A 1059 31.17 -4.60 -12.83
C PRO A 1059 31.37 -3.09 -13.00
N ILE A 1060 31.56 -2.62 -14.23
CA ILE A 1060 31.63 -1.17 -14.54
C ILE A 1060 30.35 -0.78 -15.28
N GLY A 1061 29.29 -0.57 -14.50
CA GLY A 1061 27.98 -0.15 -14.99
C GLY A 1061 27.77 1.37 -15.06
N ALA A 1062 28.79 2.16 -14.69
CA ALA A 1062 28.82 3.60 -14.89
C ALA A 1062 29.54 3.96 -16.21
N LYS A 1063 29.06 4.98 -16.91
CA LYS A 1063 29.75 5.51 -18.10
C LYS A 1063 31.11 6.08 -17.69
N ALA A 1064 32.17 5.72 -18.43
CA ALA A 1064 33.49 6.25 -18.18
C ALA A 1064 33.59 7.75 -18.52
N ALA A 1065 34.40 8.49 -17.80
CA ALA A 1065 34.76 9.88 -18.11
C ALA A 1065 36.16 9.96 -18.73
N LEU A 1066 36.51 11.14 -19.23
CA LEU A 1066 37.84 11.42 -19.76
C LEU A 1066 38.43 12.62 -19.03
N TYR A 1067 39.72 12.57 -18.75
CA TYR A 1067 40.51 13.77 -18.44
C TYR A 1067 41.85 13.73 -19.16
N GLY A 1068 42.42 14.90 -19.39
CA GLY A 1068 43.74 15.07 -19.98
C GLY A 1068 44.74 15.54 -18.94
N PHE A 1069 45.96 15.01 -18.99
CA PHE A 1069 47.11 15.53 -18.24
C PHE A 1069 48.33 15.56 -19.17
N GLY A 1070 48.83 16.76 -19.45
CA GLY A 1070 49.86 16.97 -20.48
C GLY A 1070 49.37 16.50 -21.86
N SER A 1071 50.16 15.66 -22.53
CA SER A 1071 49.83 15.08 -23.84
C SER A 1071 49.10 13.72 -23.74
N THR A 1072 48.65 13.31 -22.56
CA THR A 1072 48.03 12.01 -22.33
C THR A 1072 46.58 12.18 -21.90
N GLN A 1073 45.69 11.37 -22.46
CA GLN A 1073 44.31 11.25 -22.01
C GLN A 1073 44.12 9.97 -21.21
N TYR A 1074 43.22 10.03 -20.25
CA TYR A 1074 42.92 8.93 -19.34
C TYR A 1074 41.42 8.68 -19.30
N VAL A 1075 41.06 7.41 -19.20
CA VAL A 1075 39.70 6.94 -18.92
C VAL A 1075 39.52 6.86 -17.42
N VAL A 1076 38.51 7.53 -16.89
CA VAL A 1076 38.16 7.48 -15.47
C VAL A 1076 36.86 6.71 -15.28
N PHE A 1077 36.87 5.77 -14.34
CA PHE A 1077 35.69 4.98 -14.03
C PHE A 1077 35.73 4.50 -12.59
N THR A 1078 34.58 4.06 -12.11
CA THR A 1078 34.41 3.36 -10.85
C THR A 1078 33.77 2.01 -11.13
N ASP A 1079 34.09 1.00 -10.33
CA ASP A 1079 33.48 -0.32 -10.43
C ASP A 1079 32.51 -0.62 -9.27
N GLY A 1080 31.93 -1.81 -9.34
CA GLY A 1080 31.05 -2.40 -8.33
C GLY A 1080 29.56 -2.13 -8.56
N GLY A 1081 29.20 -0.98 -9.15
CA GLY A 1081 27.81 -0.61 -9.41
C GLY A 1081 27.40 -0.86 -10.87
N TYR A 1082 26.20 -1.39 -11.06
CA TYR A 1082 25.55 -1.49 -12.37
C TYR A 1082 24.04 -1.62 -12.26
N VAL A 1083 23.32 -1.23 -13.30
CA VAL A 1083 21.86 -1.28 -13.28
C VAL A 1083 21.36 -2.67 -13.71
N ASP A 1084 20.49 -3.28 -12.92
CA ASP A 1084 19.69 -4.44 -13.29
C ASP A 1084 18.22 -4.01 -13.49
N THR A 1085 17.63 -4.42 -14.61
CA THR A 1085 16.24 -4.09 -14.96
C THR A 1085 15.21 -4.99 -14.29
N THR A 1086 15.59 -6.18 -13.81
CA THR A 1086 14.66 -7.09 -13.13
C THR A 1086 14.64 -6.90 -11.61
N GLY A 1087 15.65 -6.26 -11.04
CA GLY A 1087 15.76 -5.99 -9.59
C GLY A 1087 15.93 -7.26 -8.74
N THR A 1088 16.26 -8.40 -9.35
CA THR A 1088 16.23 -9.70 -8.68
C THR A 1088 17.59 -10.24 -8.25
N VAL A 1089 18.71 -9.78 -8.84
CA VAL A 1089 20.02 -10.37 -8.49
C VAL A 1089 21.16 -9.35 -8.63
N THR A 1090 21.86 -9.06 -7.53
CA THR A 1090 23.17 -8.41 -7.63
C THR A 1090 24.26 -9.45 -7.85
N TRP A 1091 24.66 -9.63 -9.11
CA TRP A 1091 25.94 -10.25 -9.44
C TRP A 1091 27.09 -9.51 -8.75
N GLY A 1092 27.99 -10.27 -8.13
CA GLY A 1092 29.01 -9.74 -7.23
C GLY A 1092 28.71 -9.89 -5.75
N CYS A 1093 27.47 -10.19 -5.40
CA CYS A 1093 27.05 -10.24 -4.01
C CYS A 1093 26.89 -11.66 -3.47
N VAL A 1094 27.41 -11.89 -2.27
CA VAL A 1094 26.99 -13.01 -1.43
C VAL A 1094 25.95 -12.51 -0.45
N MET A 1095 24.71 -13.00 -0.58
CA MET A 1095 23.63 -12.69 0.34
C MET A 1095 23.84 -13.43 1.66
N VAL A 1096 24.26 -12.72 2.70
CA VAL A 1096 24.35 -13.26 4.07
C VAL A 1096 23.36 -12.47 4.94
N ALA A 1097 22.35 -13.13 5.50
CA ALA A 1097 21.36 -12.53 6.39
C ALA A 1097 20.65 -11.27 5.81
N LEU A 1098 20.23 -11.30 4.53
CA LEU A 1098 19.62 -10.18 3.79
C LEU A 1098 20.55 -8.97 3.57
N GLN A 1099 21.80 -9.04 4.01
CA GLN A 1099 22.81 -8.04 3.71
C GLN A 1099 23.74 -8.55 2.61
N CYS A 1100 23.89 -7.70 1.62
CA CYS A 1100 24.64 -8.00 0.43
C CYS A 1100 26.14 -7.76 0.73
N THR A 1101 26.92 -8.82 0.95
CA THR A 1101 28.36 -8.69 1.25
C THR A 1101 29.17 -8.97 0.00
N TYR A 1102 30.06 -8.03 -0.34
CA TYR A 1102 30.95 -8.14 -1.48
C TYR A 1102 32.33 -8.52 -0.96
N PRO A 1103 32.89 -9.65 -1.41
CA PRO A 1103 34.22 -10.07 -0.97
C PRO A 1103 35.34 -9.20 -1.59
N THR A 1104 35.05 -8.40 -2.61
CA THR A 1104 36.03 -7.63 -3.38
C THR A 1104 36.05 -6.14 -3.00
N GLN A 1105 37.25 -5.56 -3.01
CA GLN A 1105 37.49 -4.12 -2.82
C GLN A 1105 37.20 -3.38 -4.13
N HIS A 1106 36.32 -2.40 -4.14
CA HIS A 1106 36.06 -1.56 -5.33
C HIS A 1106 36.95 -0.33 -5.38
N TYR A 1107 37.07 0.29 -6.55
CA TYR A 1107 38.03 1.34 -6.86
C TYR A 1107 37.42 2.46 -7.72
N LEU A 1108 37.96 3.67 -7.53
CA LEU A 1108 38.05 4.68 -8.56
C LEU A 1108 39.39 4.52 -9.29
N MET A 1109 39.32 4.39 -10.61
CA MET A 1109 40.46 4.10 -11.49
C MET A 1109 40.60 5.18 -12.56
N ALA A 1110 41.84 5.52 -12.90
CA ALA A 1110 42.19 6.19 -14.15
C ALA A 1110 43.14 5.32 -14.95
N VAL A 1111 42.85 5.08 -16.23
CA VAL A 1111 43.68 4.25 -17.12
C VAL A 1111 44.08 5.03 -18.36
N SER A 1112 45.37 5.02 -18.68
CA SER A 1112 45.94 5.78 -19.80
C SER A 1112 45.53 5.24 -21.16
N LEU A 1113 45.02 6.14 -22.01
CA LEU A 1113 44.75 5.86 -23.43
C LEU A 1113 46.02 5.86 -24.30
N ALA A 1114 47.19 6.15 -23.71
CA ALA A 1114 48.49 6.02 -24.37
C ALA A 1114 49.07 4.60 -24.25
N TYR A 1115 48.31 3.64 -23.69
CA TYR A 1115 48.75 2.25 -23.62
C TYR A 1115 48.96 1.67 -25.04
N PRO A 1116 50.13 1.09 -25.37
CA PRO A 1116 50.44 0.68 -26.74
C PRO A 1116 49.44 -0.31 -27.32
N VAL A 1117 48.83 0.03 -28.46
CA VAL A 1117 47.86 -0.85 -29.17
C VAL A 1117 48.47 -2.16 -29.66
N THR A 1118 49.80 -2.22 -29.77
CA THR A 1118 50.56 -3.44 -30.09
C THR A 1118 50.73 -4.37 -28.89
N SER A 1119 50.29 -3.96 -27.69
CA SER A 1119 50.36 -4.82 -26.51
C SER A 1119 49.40 -5.99 -26.64
N THR A 1120 49.90 -7.17 -26.28
CA THR A 1120 49.10 -8.41 -26.21
C THR A 1120 48.67 -8.73 -24.77
N THR A 1121 49.19 -7.97 -23.79
CA THR A 1121 48.78 -8.08 -22.38
C THR A 1121 47.73 -7.02 -22.08
N ARG A 1122 46.77 -7.36 -21.22
CA ARG A 1122 45.73 -6.45 -20.73
C ARG A 1122 46.28 -5.71 -19.51
N LEU A 1123 45.94 -4.44 -19.32
CA LEU A 1123 46.15 -3.78 -18.03
C LEU A 1123 45.18 -4.38 -16.99
N ASN A 1124 45.60 -4.37 -15.74
CA ASN A 1124 44.77 -4.70 -14.57
C ASN A 1124 45.14 -3.76 -13.42
N GLU A 1125 44.41 -3.82 -12.31
CA GLU A 1125 44.61 -2.98 -11.14
C GLU A 1125 45.97 -3.14 -10.45
N SER A 1126 46.78 -4.13 -10.84
CA SER A 1126 48.16 -4.35 -10.38
C SER A 1126 49.21 -3.83 -11.37
N SER A 1127 48.81 -3.29 -12.51
CA SER A 1127 49.72 -2.72 -13.51
C SER A 1127 50.39 -1.44 -13.01
N GLY A 1128 51.55 -1.09 -13.57
CA GLY A 1128 52.37 0.03 -13.11
C GLY A 1128 51.69 1.41 -13.20
N SER A 1129 52.09 2.31 -12.30
CA SER A 1129 51.49 3.65 -12.14
C SER A 1129 51.56 4.53 -13.38
N THR A 1130 52.49 4.28 -14.30
CA THR A 1130 52.59 4.99 -15.59
C THR A 1130 51.28 4.91 -16.40
N TYR A 1131 50.62 3.75 -16.39
CA TYR A 1131 49.38 3.54 -17.13
C TYR A 1131 48.13 3.61 -16.24
N ILE A 1132 48.31 3.54 -14.91
CA ILE A 1132 47.24 3.66 -13.92
C ILE A 1132 47.64 4.68 -12.86
N PRO A 1133 47.57 5.99 -13.17
CA PRO A 1133 48.02 7.02 -12.24
C PRO A 1133 47.08 7.19 -11.03
N ILE A 1134 45.81 6.79 -11.17
CA ILE A 1134 44.81 6.87 -10.10
C ILE A 1134 44.27 5.47 -9.85
N LYS A 1135 44.44 5.01 -8.60
CA LYS A 1135 43.83 3.81 -8.03
C LYS A 1135 43.46 4.14 -6.59
N VAL A 1136 42.20 4.49 -6.37
CA VAL A 1136 41.70 4.86 -5.04
C VAL A 1136 40.70 3.80 -4.59
N PRO A 1137 40.98 3.04 -3.52
CA PRO A 1137 40.00 2.10 -2.98
C PRO A 1137 38.78 2.87 -2.44
N LEU A 1138 37.58 2.42 -2.78
CA LEU A 1138 36.34 2.93 -2.20
C LEU A 1138 36.16 2.41 -0.76
N GLY A 1139 35.26 3.01 0.02
CA GLY A 1139 34.96 2.50 1.36
C GLY A 1139 34.47 1.04 1.36
N SER A 1140 34.54 0.36 2.51
CA SER A 1140 34.06 -1.03 2.62
C SER A 1140 32.58 -1.14 2.21
N GLY A 1141 32.31 -2.02 1.24
CA GLY A 1141 30.99 -2.24 0.65
C GLY A 1141 30.51 -1.15 -0.33
N GLU A 1142 31.28 -0.07 -0.51
CA GLU A 1142 30.96 1.01 -1.44
C GLU A 1142 31.24 0.65 -2.89
N ARG A 1143 30.37 1.14 -3.76
CA ARG A 1143 30.39 0.90 -5.21
C ARG A 1143 30.10 2.17 -5.96
N GLY A 1144 30.70 2.34 -7.13
CA GLY A 1144 30.39 3.48 -7.99
C GLY A 1144 29.26 3.19 -8.97
N TRP A 1145 28.23 4.03 -8.93
CA TRP A 1145 27.00 3.86 -9.73
C TRP A 1145 26.81 4.96 -10.78
N SER A 1146 27.61 6.02 -10.67
CA SER A 1146 27.53 7.21 -11.50
C SER A 1146 28.73 7.34 -12.42
N GLN A 1147 28.55 7.98 -13.58
CA GLN A 1147 29.69 8.49 -14.34
C GLN A 1147 30.54 9.41 -13.46
N ALA A 1148 31.86 9.23 -13.49
CA ALA A 1148 32.78 10.18 -12.88
C ALA A 1148 32.64 11.56 -13.54
N TYR A 1149 32.67 12.62 -12.75
CA TYR A 1149 32.61 13.98 -13.26
C TYR A 1149 33.99 14.63 -13.13
N VAL A 1150 34.54 15.05 -14.26
CA VAL A 1150 35.86 15.69 -14.33
C VAL A 1150 35.65 17.18 -14.51
N VAL A 1151 36.14 17.98 -13.58
CA VAL A 1151 36.11 19.44 -13.67
C VAL A 1151 37.51 19.97 -13.39
N ASN A 1152 38.12 20.58 -14.39
CA ASN A 1152 39.50 21.05 -14.33
C ASN A 1152 40.46 19.91 -13.91
N ASP A 1153 41.06 20.03 -12.73
CA ASP A 1153 42.00 19.10 -12.10
C ASP A 1153 41.33 18.15 -11.08
N GLN A 1154 40.01 18.22 -10.93
CA GLN A 1154 39.28 17.43 -9.92
C GLN A 1154 38.41 16.34 -10.54
N ILE A 1155 38.36 15.20 -9.87
CA ILE A 1155 37.49 14.07 -10.19
C ILE A 1155 36.48 13.89 -9.07
N PHE A 1156 35.19 13.92 -9.44
CA PHE A 1156 34.07 13.63 -8.56
C PHE A 1156 33.44 12.30 -8.93
N VAL A 1157 33.16 11.46 -7.94
CA VAL A 1157 32.44 10.19 -8.13
C VAL A 1157 31.34 10.06 -7.10
N THR A 1158 30.19 9.53 -7.52
CA THR A 1158 29.10 9.16 -6.62
C THR A 1158 29.15 7.67 -6.32
N THR A 1159 29.29 7.33 -5.05
CA THR A 1159 29.30 5.95 -4.57
C THR A 1159 28.15 5.67 -3.62
N GLU A 1160 27.90 4.41 -3.35
CA GLU A 1160 26.86 3.96 -2.44
C GLU A 1160 27.24 2.60 -1.83
N THR A 1161 26.93 2.38 -0.55
CA THR A 1161 27.15 1.09 0.12
C THR A 1161 26.00 0.12 -0.11
N SER A 1162 24.79 0.66 -0.25
CA SER A 1162 23.59 -0.10 -0.58
C SER A 1162 23.57 -0.47 -2.07
N ASP A 1163 23.03 -1.64 -2.39
CA ASP A 1163 22.77 -1.98 -3.78
C ASP A 1163 21.57 -1.17 -4.32
N VAL A 1164 21.80 -0.36 -5.35
CA VAL A 1164 20.75 0.49 -5.94
C VAL A 1164 19.71 -0.30 -6.72
N ASN A 1165 19.96 -1.58 -7.01
CA ASN A 1165 19.01 -2.47 -7.67
C ASN A 1165 17.97 -3.05 -6.71
N LEU A 1166 18.20 -2.95 -5.39
CA LEU A 1166 17.23 -3.42 -4.41
C LEU A 1166 15.96 -2.58 -4.47
N GLY A 1167 14.80 -3.24 -4.41
CA GLY A 1167 13.51 -2.55 -4.28
C GLY A 1167 13.40 -1.70 -3.00
N THR A 1168 14.25 -1.97 -2.00
CA THR A 1168 14.40 -1.23 -0.74
C THR A 1168 15.50 -0.18 -0.76
N TYR A 1169 16.12 0.10 -1.92
CA TYR A 1169 17.14 1.14 -2.00
C TYR A 1169 16.60 2.50 -1.52
N GLY A 1170 17.37 3.17 -0.64
CA GLY A 1170 17.01 4.47 -0.07
C GLY A 1170 15.86 4.42 0.95
N THR A 1171 15.32 3.26 1.32
CA THR A 1171 14.36 3.16 2.42
C THR A 1171 15.05 3.29 3.77
N ASN A 1172 16.27 2.81 3.95
CA ASN A 1172 16.94 2.93 5.26
C ASN A 1172 17.31 4.39 5.58
N ALA A 1173 17.22 4.81 6.86
CA ALA A 1173 17.39 6.21 7.31
C ALA A 1173 18.76 6.85 6.99
N THR A 1174 19.71 6.09 6.43
CA THR A 1174 21.00 6.59 5.95
C THR A 1174 20.82 7.40 4.66
N SER A 1175 21.51 8.54 4.59
CA SER A 1175 21.64 9.32 3.35
C SER A 1175 22.21 8.45 2.24
N THR A 1176 21.63 8.55 1.05
CA THR A 1176 22.14 7.87 -0.15
C THR A 1176 23.10 8.78 -0.92
N GLY A 1177 24.05 8.18 -1.63
CA GLY A 1177 25.05 8.86 -2.44
C GLY A 1177 26.17 9.52 -1.62
N LYS A 1178 27.41 9.10 -1.84
CA LYS A 1178 28.62 9.75 -1.33
C LYS A 1178 29.40 10.35 -2.49
N MET A 1179 29.78 11.61 -2.38
CA MET A 1179 30.64 12.26 -3.37
C MET A 1179 32.07 12.29 -2.86
N TYR A 1180 32.99 11.70 -3.61
CA TYR A 1180 34.43 11.87 -3.38
C TYR A 1180 34.94 13.01 -4.24
N ASN A 1181 35.90 13.77 -3.72
CA ASN A 1181 36.76 14.65 -4.51
C ASN A 1181 38.17 14.06 -4.47
N VAL A 1182 38.71 13.70 -5.63
CA VAL A 1182 40.10 13.35 -5.79
C VAL A 1182 40.78 14.51 -6.51
N ALA A 1183 41.66 15.19 -5.79
CA ALA A 1183 42.50 16.28 -6.26
C ALA A 1183 43.84 15.77 -6.80
#